data_AF-A0AAW5WQS8-F1
#
_entry.id   AF-A0AAW5WQS8-F1
#
_cell.length_a   1.000
_cell.length_b   1.000
_cell.length_c   1.000
_cell.angle_alpha   90.00
_cell.angle_beta   90.00
_cell.angle_gamma   90.00
#
_symmetry.space_group_name_H-M   'P 1'
#
loop_
_entity.id
_entity.type
_entity.pdbx_description
1 polymer ?
#
loop_
_entity_poly.entity_id
_entity_poly.type
_entity_poly.pdbx_seq_one_letter_code
_entity_poly.pdbx_strand_id
1 'polypeptide(L)'
;MYKVGKNWAVATLVSAGILMGATTVHADTTTVSATDNDVTTTQPVAVTPVETVSAENGASQPGTTEHPGDVAQPGKQINDQTTQTKDQYGLTPDAAKAVQDAGMDPAKLTQDQVTNLDKINFKKSGSDKTGTQMTYEQYRGIANDLINRDHRYSIPFFNAKEIQNMPASHTRDAETNEIADLDIWDSWPVQDANTGEVVNWNGYQLAVAMMGIPAKNDSHIYLLYNKYGNNNLADWKNAGPIFGFNQNSLHQQWSGSATKNSDGTIKLFYTDVDTSDHGLNNQRIAAANLTLTVNPDGTVSINKVNNNHIIFAGDGYHYQTYAQWRATNKGADNVAMRDAHVIEVDGQRYLVFETSTGTENYQGEDQIYNWQNYGDNAKTNIENFFGILNNDDMTSRASWANAALGILRLNNDESNPKLADVYTPLVSAPMVSDEIERPDIVKLNGKYYLFAATRLNRGTGDDLWSKADKTIGDNVVMIGYVSDHLTYGYKPLNGNGVVLTSSVPFNWRTSTYSYYAMPIAGDDSDVLITAYMTNRGYVAGQGNRSTWAPSFLVKINNDGTTQVLSKATNQGDWIWDSSSENDKMLAKSIDEAKLTGEAVPTRVPDLSSGSKKDDPDPVPGYQPGKGSWAVGPDDVAPELPEFPLPDKPTPTTPDRPEKPTTPDPDNPGKPTSNTPGTPEQPLNPGQPVISGTPGTSDVPSGKPAIQQTNNVKNDPATLPQTGNESGVVALYVGSLFSLLGLAGIQKRVK
;
A
#
# COMPACT_ATOMS: atom_id res chain seq x y z
N MET A 1 34.10 6.85 28.91
CA MET A 1 34.41 7.91 29.90
C MET A 1 34.17 7.35 31.30
N TYR A 2 34.87 7.84 32.33
CA TYR A 2 34.61 7.45 33.73
C TYR A 2 34.58 8.68 34.64
N LYS A 3 33.76 8.62 35.70
CA LYS A 3 33.44 9.75 36.58
C LYS A 3 34.30 9.72 37.83
N VAL A 4 35.06 10.78 38.09
CA VAL A 4 35.86 10.95 39.32
C VAL A 4 35.52 12.30 39.96
N GLY A 5 34.76 12.28 41.05
CA GLY A 5 34.30 13.48 41.73
C GLY A 5 33.23 14.26 40.94
N LYS A 6 33.38 15.59 40.86
CA LYS A 6 32.40 16.50 40.25
C LYS A 6 32.68 16.87 38.78
N ASN A 7 33.85 16.53 38.24
CA ASN A 7 34.24 16.85 36.86
C ASN A 7 34.31 15.58 36.01
N TRP A 8 34.11 15.72 34.70
CA TRP A 8 34.36 14.66 33.72
C TRP A 8 35.75 14.83 33.10
N ALA A 9 36.40 13.71 32.79
CA ALA A 9 37.64 13.68 32.03
C ALA A 9 37.51 12.68 30.86
N VAL A 10 38.02 13.08 29.70
CA VAL A 10 38.13 12.23 28.51
C VAL A 10 39.61 11.87 28.34
N ALA A 11 39.90 10.58 28.25
CA ALA A 11 41.23 10.06 27.98
C ALA A 11 41.18 9.21 26.71
N THR A 12 41.85 9.68 25.65
CA THR A 12 41.93 8.97 24.36
C THR A 12 43.12 8.02 24.40
N LEU A 13 42.86 6.71 24.42
CA LEU A 13 43.88 5.67 24.33
C LEU A 13 44.06 5.25 22.87
N VAL A 14 45.14 5.70 22.25
CA VAL A 14 45.60 5.18 20.95
C VAL A 14 46.60 4.06 21.20
N SER A 15 46.24 2.83 20.86
CA SER A 15 47.11 1.66 20.98
C SER A 15 47.64 1.26 19.61
N ALA A 16 48.86 1.71 19.27
CA ALA A 16 49.53 1.32 18.03
C ALA A 16 50.08 -0.11 18.13
N GLY A 17 49.48 -1.06 17.40
CA GLY A 17 49.96 -2.43 17.26
C GLY A 17 50.66 -2.65 15.93
N ILE A 18 51.99 -2.63 15.91
CA ILE A 18 52.79 -2.95 14.71
C ILE A 18 53.02 -4.45 14.63
N LEU A 19 52.68 -5.06 13.50
CA LEU A 19 53.28 -6.32 13.07
C LEU A 19 53.49 -6.30 11.55
N MET A 20 54.71 -6.61 11.09
CA MET A 20 55.06 -6.70 9.67
C MET A 20 54.97 -8.15 9.20
N GLY A 21 54.46 -8.36 7.98
CA GLY A 21 54.44 -9.66 7.31
C GLY A 21 53.86 -9.51 5.90
N ALA A 22 54.73 -9.34 4.90
CA ALA A 22 54.33 -8.86 3.58
C ALA A 22 54.14 -9.98 2.54
N THR A 23 53.13 -9.82 1.69
CA THR A 23 53.18 -10.27 0.29
C THR A 23 52.70 -9.12 -0.61
N THR A 24 53.40 -8.90 -1.72
CA THR A 24 53.18 -7.77 -2.63
C THR A 24 52.02 -8.02 -3.60
N VAL A 25 51.20 -7.00 -3.82
CA VAL A 25 50.38 -6.85 -5.04
C VAL A 25 50.69 -5.49 -5.64
N HIS A 26 50.93 -5.43 -6.94
CA HIS A 26 51.15 -4.17 -7.65
C HIS A 26 49.84 -3.39 -7.78
N ALA A 27 49.91 -2.07 -7.61
CA ALA A 27 48.90 -1.17 -8.13
C ALA A 27 49.29 -0.77 -9.56
N ASP A 28 48.38 -0.97 -10.51
CA ASP A 28 48.44 -0.35 -11.83
C ASP A 28 47.19 0.52 -12.02
N THR A 29 47.40 1.82 -12.24
CA THR A 29 46.32 2.80 -12.38
C THR A 29 46.06 3.02 -13.86
N THR A 30 44.94 2.50 -14.38
CA THR A 30 44.53 2.75 -15.78
C THR A 30 43.16 3.42 -15.86
N THR A 31 43.20 4.73 -16.09
CA THR A 31 42.11 5.45 -16.74
C THR A 31 41.89 4.86 -18.14
N VAL A 32 40.65 4.54 -18.50
CA VAL A 32 40.27 4.20 -19.88
C VAL A 32 39.20 5.19 -20.34
N SER A 33 39.46 5.85 -21.46
CA SER A 33 38.56 6.84 -22.06
C SER A 33 37.41 6.17 -22.82
N ALA A 34 36.29 6.87 -22.96
CA ALA A 34 35.24 6.46 -23.88
C ALA A 34 35.76 6.41 -25.33
N THR A 35 35.31 5.40 -26.08
CA THR A 35 35.36 5.35 -27.54
C THR A 35 34.13 4.63 -28.05
N ASP A 36 33.43 5.22 -29.02
CA ASP A 36 32.35 4.56 -29.75
C ASP A 36 32.88 3.37 -30.57
N ASN A 37 32.00 2.40 -30.89
CA ASN A 37 31.52 2.28 -32.27
C ASN A 37 30.35 1.28 -32.44
N ASP A 38 29.39 1.73 -33.24
CA ASP A 38 28.62 1.00 -34.25
C ASP A 38 27.90 -0.33 -33.87
N VAL A 39 26.56 -0.27 -33.87
CA VAL A 39 25.69 -1.44 -34.04
C VAL A 39 24.85 -1.23 -35.30
N THR A 40 25.19 -1.99 -36.35
CA THR A 40 24.60 -1.85 -37.68
C THR A 40 23.10 -2.18 -37.69
N THR A 41 22.29 -1.30 -38.30
CA THR A 41 20.85 -1.49 -38.44
C THR A 41 20.53 -2.64 -39.40
N THR A 42 19.65 -3.57 -39.00
CA THR A 42 19.07 -4.58 -39.90
C THR A 42 17.54 -4.47 -39.89
N GLN A 43 16.92 -4.63 -41.06
CA GLN A 43 15.49 -4.35 -41.25
C GLN A 43 14.60 -5.55 -40.92
N PRO A 44 13.39 -5.34 -40.37
CA PRO A 44 12.34 -6.36 -40.37
C PRO A 44 11.84 -6.64 -41.79
N VAL A 45 11.69 -7.91 -42.15
CA VAL A 45 11.13 -8.32 -43.44
C VAL A 45 9.61 -8.19 -43.42
N ALA A 46 9.02 -7.66 -44.49
CA ALA A 46 7.58 -7.48 -44.61
C ALA A 46 6.82 -8.82 -44.75
N VAL A 47 5.67 -8.93 -44.08
CA VAL A 47 4.70 -10.02 -44.26
C VAL A 47 3.48 -9.48 -45.01
N THR A 48 3.08 -10.17 -46.08
CA THR A 48 2.04 -9.70 -47.01
C THR A 48 0.64 -10.17 -46.60
N PRO A 49 -0.36 -9.28 -46.46
CA PRO A 49 -1.77 -9.65 -46.43
C PRO A 49 -2.27 -10.02 -47.83
N VAL A 50 -3.25 -10.92 -47.95
CA VAL A 50 -3.84 -11.35 -49.23
C VAL A 50 -5.33 -10.99 -49.27
N GLU A 51 -5.77 -10.44 -50.40
CA GLU A 51 -7.17 -10.09 -50.75
C GLU A 51 -8.07 -11.36 -50.85
N THR A 52 -9.40 -11.35 -50.79
CA THR A 52 -10.47 -10.34 -50.50
C THR A 52 -11.58 -11.07 -49.69
N VAL A 53 -12.80 -10.58 -49.38
CA VAL A 53 -13.93 -10.19 -50.26
C VAL A 53 -14.98 -9.40 -49.44
N SER A 54 -15.57 -8.40 -50.11
CA SER A 54 -16.85 -7.66 -49.97
C SER A 54 -17.86 -8.00 -48.84
N ALA A 55 -18.75 -7.08 -48.42
CA ALA A 55 -19.34 -5.96 -49.18
C ALA A 55 -19.92 -4.81 -48.32
N GLU A 56 -19.96 -3.60 -48.92
CA GLU A 56 -21.03 -2.55 -48.83
C GLU A 56 -21.52 -2.02 -47.45
N ASN A 57 -21.79 -0.74 -47.20
CA ASN A 57 -21.61 0.58 -47.87
C ASN A 57 -21.53 1.62 -46.71
N GLY A 58 -20.90 2.80 -46.77
CA GLY A 58 -20.21 3.51 -47.84
C GLY A 58 -20.10 5.01 -47.47
N ALA A 59 -18.87 5.56 -47.50
CA ALA A 59 -18.45 6.97 -47.66
C ALA A 59 -19.17 8.12 -46.88
N SER A 60 -18.46 9.16 -46.39
CA SER A 60 -17.34 9.85 -47.04
C SER A 60 -16.28 10.45 -46.09
N GLN A 61 -15.01 10.39 -46.55
CA GLN A 61 -13.83 11.15 -46.10
C GLN A 61 -13.47 12.23 -47.17
N PRO A 62 -12.34 12.98 -47.12
CA PRO A 62 -11.23 13.05 -46.14
C PRO A 62 -10.91 14.49 -45.62
N GLY A 63 -9.89 14.63 -44.75
CA GLY A 63 -9.53 15.92 -44.13
C GLY A 63 -8.13 16.10 -43.53
N THR A 64 -7.09 15.44 -44.08
CA THR A 64 -5.63 15.68 -43.85
C THR A 64 -5.03 15.54 -42.44
N THR A 65 -3.76 15.09 -42.39
CA THR A 65 -2.95 14.80 -41.20
C THR A 65 -1.86 15.85 -40.95
N GLU A 66 -1.51 16.11 -39.68
CA GLU A 66 -0.16 16.55 -39.25
C GLU A 66 0.27 15.83 -37.96
N HIS A 67 1.56 15.92 -37.60
CA HIS A 67 2.21 15.15 -36.53
C HIS A 67 2.03 15.77 -35.12
N PRO A 68 2.18 14.98 -34.03
CA PRO A 68 2.18 15.51 -32.67
C PRO A 68 3.52 16.16 -32.32
N GLY A 69 3.48 17.33 -31.68
CA GLY A 69 4.71 18.06 -31.35
C GLY A 69 4.46 19.39 -30.64
N ASP A 70 3.73 19.39 -29.53
CA ASP A 70 3.74 20.53 -28.59
C ASP A 70 3.41 20.09 -27.15
N VAL A 71 3.99 20.77 -26.15
CA VAL A 71 3.75 20.47 -24.73
C VAL A 71 2.52 21.23 -24.25
N ALA A 72 1.47 20.50 -23.88
CA ALA A 72 0.18 21.10 -23.52
C ALA A 72 0.27 21.97 -22.24
N GLN A 73 -0.06 23.26 -22.39
CA GLN A 73 -0.36 24.16 -21.27
C GLN A 73 -1.65 23.72 -20.54
N PRO A 74 -1.79 24.00 -19.23
CA PRO A 74 -2.91 23.52 -18.44
C PRO A 74 -4.26 24.13 -18.83
N GLY A 75 -5.31 23.30 -18.82
CA GLY A 75 -6.68 23.70 -18.46
C GLY A 75 -7.32 24.86 -19.22
N LYS A 76 -7.48 24.76 -20.54
CA LYS A 76 -8.40 25.67 -21.25
C LYS A 76 -9.84 25.37 -20.84
N GLN A 77 -10.47 26.26 -20.07
CA GLN A 77 -11.84 26.10 -19.57
C GLN A 77 -12.82 25.68 -20.69
N ILE A 78 -13.51 24.54 -20.48
CA ILE A 78 -14.61 24.11 -21.34
C ILE A 78 -15.85 24.92 -20.98
N ASN A 79 -15.89 26.16 -21.47
CA ASN A 79 -16.96 27.11 -21.18
C ASN A 79 -18.20 26.82 -22.05
N ASP A 80 -18.76 25.62 -21.91
CA ASP A 80 -19.99 25.18 -22.58
C ASP A 80 -21.24 25.76 -21.88
N GLN A 81 -21.22 27.09 -21.70
CA GLN A 81 -22.32 27.86 -21.13
C GLN A 81 -23.44 28.03 -22.17
N THR A 82 -24.24 26.98 -22.35
CA THR A 82 -25.66 27.20 -22.66
C THR A 82 -26.19 28.19 -21.62
N THR A 83 -26.70 29.34 -22.05
CA THR A 83 -27.06 30.45 -21.15
C THR A 83 -28.36 30.13 -20.40
N GLN A 84 -28.27 29.22 -19.42
CA GLN A 84 -29.37 28.89 -18.53
C GLN A 84 -29.81 30.17 -17.80
N THR A 85 -31.09 30.50 -17.89
CA THR A 85 -31.64 31.69 -17.22
C THR A 85 -31.58 31.48 -15.72
N LYS A 86 -30.63 32.15 -15.08
CA LYS A 86 -30.50 32.22 -13.63
C LYS A 86 -31.79 32.74 -12.99
N ASP A 87 -32.05 32.30 -11.76
CA ASP A 87 -33.20 32.77 -10.99
C ASP A 87 -33.01 34.20 -10.46
N GLN A 88 -34.00 34.69 -9.71
CA GLN A 88 -33.98 36.04 -9.10
C GLN A 88 -32.90 36.23 -8.02
N TYR A 89 -32.23 35.15 -7.59
CA TYR A 89 -31.15 35.16 -6.60
C TYR A 89 -29.76 35.03 -7.26
N GLY A 90 -29.71 34.68 -8.56
CA GLY A 90 -28.48 34.51 -9.34
C GLY A 90 -27.98 33.07 -9.43
N LEU A 91 -28.80 32.09 -9.00
CA LEU A 91 -28.49 30.66 -9.08
C LEU A 91 -28.87 30.09 -10.46
N THR A 92 -28.05 29.21 -11.01
CA THR A 92 -28.45 28.29 -12.09
C THR A 92 -29.55 27.32 -11.63
N PRO A 93 -30.40 26.82 -12.56
CA PRO A 93 -31.44 25.82 -12.28
C PRO A 93 -31.03 24.64 -11.38
N ASP A 94 -29.87 24.04 -11.63
CA ASP A 94 -29.38 22.89 -10.84
C ASP A 94 -28.98 23.31 -9.41
N ALA A 95 -28.29 24.45 -9.27
CA ALA A 95 -27.93 25.03 -7.98
C ALA A 95 -29.18 25.44 -7.17
N ALA A 96 -30.17 26.05 -7.82
CA ALA A 96 -31.45 26.40 -7.22
C ALA A 96 -32.21 25.14 -6.75
N LYS A 97 -32.16 24.05 -7.53
CA LYS A 97 -32.74 22.76 -7.16
C LYS A 97 -32.04 22.14 -5.95
N ALA A 98 -30.71 22.19 -5.88
CA ALA A 98 -29.95 21.71 -4.72
C ALA A 98 -30.26 22.52 -3.44
N VAL A 99 -30.37 23.85 -3.54
CA VAL A 99 -30.81 24.72 -2.42
C VAL A 99 -32.23 24.40 -1.98
N GLN A 100 -33.14 24.13 -2.92
CA GLN A 100 -34.51 23.70 -2.63
C GLN A 100 -34.56 22.33 -1.91
N ASP A 101 -33.80 21.34 -2.40
CA ASP A 101 -33.74 19.99 -1.81
C ASP A 101 -33.04 19.98 -0.44
N ALA A 102 -32.11 20.92 -0.21
CA ALA A 102 -31.54 21.19 1.10
C ALA A 102 -32.55 21.79 2.10
N GLY A 103 -33.74 22.19 1.65
CA GLY A 103 -34.74 22.91 2.46
C GLY A 103 -34.29 24.33 2.85
N MET A 104 -33.35 24.91 2.10
CA MET A 104 -32.77 26.22 2.37
C MET A 104 -33.58 27.33 1.70
N ASP A 105 -33.51 28.53 2.30
CA ASP A 105 -34.14 29.74 1.78
C ASP A 105 -33.11 30.52 0.95
N PRO A 106 -33.26 30.63 -0.39
CA PRO A 106 -32.29 31.31 -1.24
C PRO A 106 -32.09 32.78 -0.86
N ALA A 107 -33.11 33.43 -0.28
CA ALA A 107 -33.03 34.83 0.15
C ALA A 107 -32.12 35.05 1.39
N LYS A 108 -31.59 33.97 1.98
CA LYS A 108 -30.64 34.02 3.10
C LYS A 108 -29.18 33.71 2.70
N LEU A 109 -28.93 33.34 1.44
CA LEU A 109 -27.57 33.11 0.94
C LEU A 109 -26.84 34.44 0.73
N THR A 110 -25.54 34.48 1.02
CA THR A 110 -24.69 35.61 0.61
C THR A 110 -24.42 35.58 -0.89
N GLN A 111 -24.00 36.70 -1.47
CA GLN A 111 -23.62 36.75 -2.89
C GLN A 111 -22.45 35.79 -3.20
N ASP A 112 -21.52 35.60 -2.27
CA ASP A 112 -20.39 34.67 -2.41
C ASP A 112 -20.86 33.22 -2.34
N GLN A 113 -21.82 32.90 -1.45
CA GLN A 113 -22.46 31.58 -1.39
C GLN A 113 -23.20 31.24 -2.70
N VAL A 114 -23.98 32.18 -3.24
CA VAL A 114 -24.61 32.04 -4.57
C VAL A 114 -23.56 31.81 -5.65
N THR A 115 -22.50 32.62 -5.65
CA THR A 115 -21.43 32.56 -6.67
C THR A 115 -20.65 31.25 -6.62
N ASN A 116 -20.46 30.67 -5.43
CA ASN A 116 -19.79 29.38 -5.28
C ASN A 116 -20.72 28.19 -5.59
N LEU A 117 -21.99 28.23 -5.20
CA LEU A 117 -22.98 27.21 -5.60
C LEU A 117 -23.14 27.12 -7.12
N ASP A 118 -23.05 28.25 -7.82
CA ASP A 118 -23.17 28.33 -9.28
C ASP A 118 -21.95 27.77 -10.04
N LYS A 119 -20.83 27.53 -9.37
CA LYS A 119 -19.67 26.80 -9.93
C LYS A 119 -19.85 25.27 -9.89
N ILE A 120 -20.79 24.76 -9.09
CA ILE A 120 -20.88 23.32 -8.82
C ILE A 120 -21.28 22.55 -10.08
N ASN A 121 -20.48 21.56 -10.43
CA ASN A 121 -20.81 20.58 -11.44
C ASN A 121 -21.77 19.53 -10.87
N PHE A 122 -23.07 19.75 -11.09
CA PHE A 122 -24.14 18.80 -10.76
C PHE A 122 -24.32 17.68 -11.78
N LYS A 123 -23.63 17.72 -12.93
CA LYS A 123 -23.71 16.63 -13.91
C LYS A 123 -23.14 15.37 -13.28
N LYS A 124 -23.94 14.30 -13.20
CA LYS A 124 -23.39 12.98 -12.93
C LYS A 124 -22.38 12.65 -14.03
N SER A 125 -21.12 12.56 -13.65
CA SER A 125 -20.18 11.68 -14.32
C SER A 125 -20.82 10.30 -14.38
N GLY A 126 -20.50 9.52 -15.39
CA GLY A 126 -20.71 8.08 -15.26
C GLY A 126 -19.90 7.55 -14.07
N SER A 127 -20.25 6.35 -13.60
CA SER A 127 -19.44 5.49 -12.72
C SER A 127 -18.08 5.06 -13.32
N ASP A 128 -17.67 5.76 -14.39
CA ASP A 128 -16.88 5.27 -15.50
C ASP A 128 -15.58 6.07 -15.60
N LYS A 129 -15.24 6.81 -14.52
CA LYS A 129 -14.04 7.63 -14.40
C LYS A 129 -13.04 7.10 -13.37
N THR A 130 -13.43 6.77 -12.15
CA THR A 130 -12.48 6.19 -11.16
C THR A 130 -13.16 5.18 -10.23
N GLY A 131 -14.02 4.34 -10.82
CA GLY A 131 -14.74 3.29 -10.11
C GLY A 131 -15.66 3.82 -9.02
N THR A 132 -15.68 3.13 -7.87
CA THR A 132 -16.54 3.47 -6.74
C THR A 132 -15.93 4.62 -5.94
N GLN A 133 -16.64 5.74 -5.86
CA GLN A 133 -16.16 6.91 -5.11
C GLN A 133 -16.53 6.80 -3.61
N MET A 134 -15.52 6.93 -2.75
CA MET A 134 -15.68 7.18 -1.32
C MET A 134 -16.07 8.65 -1.12
N THR A 135 -17.31 8.91 -0.71
CA THR A 135 -17.84 10.28 -0.60
C THR A 135 -17.57 10.92 0.77
N TYR A 136 -17.69 12.24 0.84
CA TYR A 136 -17.55 12.98 2.09
C TYR A 136 -18.62 12.61 3.14
N GLU A 137 -19.84 12.27 2.70
CA GLU A 137 -20.91 11.71 3.53
C GLU A 137 -20.51 10.35 4.14
N GLN A 138 -19.84 9.50 3.35
CA GLN A 138 -19.32 8.20 3.81
C GLN A 138 -18.17 8.38 4.81
N TYR A 139 -17.19 9.25 4.51
CA TYR A 139 -16.12 9.64 5.44
C TYR A 139 -16.68 10.21 6.75
N ARG A 140 -17.69 11.09 6.68
CA ARG A 140 -18.40 11.63 7.85
C ARG A 140 -19.16 10.53 8.61
N GLY A 141 -19.67 9.50 7.93
CA GLY A 141 -20.22 8.29 8.53
C GLY A 141 -19.19 7.52 9.34
N ILE A 142 -18.10 7.06 8.69
CA ILE A 142 -16.99 6.31 9.28
C ILE A 142 -16.42 7.03 10.52
N ALA A 143 -16.18 8.33 10.41
CA ALA A 143 -15.66 9.14 11.52
C ALA A 143 -16.65 9.23 12.69
N ASN A 144 -17.96 9.34 12.43
CA ASN A 144 -18.97 9.32 13.49
C ASN A 144 -19.07 7.95 14.17
N ASP A 145 -19.01 6.84 13.42
CA ASP A 145 -19.04 5.48 13.98
C ASP A 145 -17.85 5.22 14.92
N LEU A 146 -16.65 5.69 14.54
CA LEU A 146 -15.45 5.69 15.38
C LEU A 146 -15.64 6.55 16.63
N ILE A 147 -16.07 7.81 16.48
CA ILE A 147 -16.28 8.75 17.60
C ILE A 147 -17.29 8.22 18.61
N ASN A 148 -18.34 7.53 18.14
CA ASN A 148 -19.37 6.92 18.96
C ASN A 148 -18.96 5.57 19.57
N ARG A 149 -17.81 5.00 19.17
CA ARG A 149 -17.37 3.63 19.47
C ARG A 149 -18.46 2.59 19.18
N ASP A 150 -18.97 2.53 17.94
CA ASP A 150 -19.95 1.48 17.61
C ASP A 150 -19.31 0.09 17.76
N HIS A 151 -19.85 -0.69 18.69
CA HIS A 151 -19.44 -2.07 19.01
C HIS A 151 -19.42 -3.04 17.82
N ARG A 152 -20.07 -2.71 16.69
CA ARG A 152 -20.01 -3.52 15.46
C ARG A 152 -18.66 -3.41 14.74
N TYR A 153 -17.96 -2.30 14.92
CA TYR A 153 -16.73 -1.97 14.18
C TYR A 153 -15.54 -1.64 15.10
N SER A 154 -15.80 -1.29 16.36
CA SER A 154 -14.76 -1.01 17.36
C SER A 154 -13.86 -2.22 17.56
N ILE A 155 -12.57 -2.06 17.26
CA ILE A 155 -11.54 -3.10 17.41
C ILE A 155 -11.51 -3.61 18.86
N PRO A 156 -11.39 -4.93 19.10
CA PRO A 156 -11.40 -5.49 20.45
C PRO A 156 -10.35 -4.85 21.35
N PHE A 157 -10.69 -4.65 22.62
CA PHE A 157 -9.68 -4.29 23.61
C PHE A 157 -8.78 -5.50 23.86
N PHE A 158 -7.47 -5.36 23.69
CA PHE A 158 -6.49 -6.41 23.95
C PHE A 158 -5.86 -6.26 25.33
N ASN A 159 -5.56 -7.36 26.02
CA ASN A 159 -4.95 -7.37 27.35
C ASN A 159 -3.48 -6.95 27.27
N ALA A 160 -3.19 -5.68 27.61
CA ALA A 160 -1.88 -5.07 27.42
C ALA A 160 -0.72 -5.80 28.12
N LYS A 161 -1.01 -6.61 29.15
CA LYS A 161 -0.02 -7.35 29.94
C LYS A 161 0.50 -8.60 29.25
N GLU A 162 -0.22 -9.15 28.26
CA GLU A 162 0.21 -10.32 27.50
C GLU A 162 1.04 -9.93 26.26
N ILE A 163 1.02 -8.63 25.86
CA ILE A 163 1.57 -8.13 24.59
C ILE A 163 3.11 -8.05 24.61
N GLN A 164 3.72 -9.07 24.03
CA GLN A 164 5.17 -9.25 23.95
C GLN A 164 5.75 -8.66 22.65
N ASN A 165 7.00 -8.22 22.73
CA ASN A 165 7.80 -7.98 21.53
C ASN A 165 8.10 -9.33 20.87
N MET A 166 8.02 -9.41 19.55
CA MET A 166 8.32 -10.64 18.82
C MET A 166 9.79 -11.06 19.01
N PRO A 167 10.10 -12.27 19.50
CA PRO A 167 11.49 -12.70 19.68
C PRO A 167 12.30 -12.71 18.37
N ALA A 168 11.65 -12.97 17.24
CA ALA A 168 12.23 -12.93 15.90
C ALA A 168 12.62 -11.52 15.39
N SER A 169 12.25 -10.44 16.11
CA SER A 169 12.74 -9.08 15.82
C SER A 169 13.98 -8.69 16.63
N HIS A 170 14.56 -9.60 17.41
CA HIS A 170 15.96 -9.52 17.82
C HIS A 170 16.83 -10.26 16.80
N THR A 171 17.31 -9.54 15.77
CA THR A 171 17.90 -10.12 14.55
C THR A 171 19.03 -9.24 14.01
N ARG A 172 19.68 -9.66 12.91
CA ARG A 172 20.61 -8.78 12.19
C ARG A 172 19.83 -7.74 11.39
N ASP A 173 20.14 -6.48 11.63
CA ASP A 173 19.65 -5.34 10.86
C ASP A 173 20.18 -5.36 9.41
N ALA A 174 19.36 -4.86 8.48
CA ALA A 174 19.63 -4.78 7.05
C ALA A 174 20.62 -3.68 6.70
N GLU A 175 20.53 -2.49 7.32
CA GLU A 175 21.50 -1.41 7.09
C GLU A 175 22.86 -1.73 7.72
N THR A 176 22.88 -2.00 9.04
CA THR A 176 24.13 -2.10 9.80
C THR A 176 24.75 -3.49 9.82
N ASN A 177 24.02 -4.57 9.48
CA ASN A 177 24.45 -5.96 9.62
C ASN A 177 24.74 -6.38 11.09
N GLU A 178 24.47 -5.53 12.08
CA GLU A 178 24.65 -5.82 13.51
C GLU A 178 23.37 -6.42 14.13
N ILE A 179 23.50 -7.14 15.25
CA ILE A 179 22.34 -7.66 15.98
C ILE A 179 21.66 -6.50 16.71
N ALA A 180 20.39 -6.26 16.40
CA ALA A 180 19.60 -5.14 16.92
C ALA A 180 18.18 -5.58 17.33
N ASP A 181 17.54 -4.76 18.16
CA ASP A 181 16.14 -4.87 18.55
C ASP A 181 15.26 -4.07 17.60
N LEU A 182 14.73 -4.72 16.56
CA LEU A 182 13.91 -4.09 15.52
C LEU A 182 12.44 -3.93 15.93
N ASP A 183 11.80 -2.88 15.46
CA ASP A 183 10.34 -2.84 15.28
C ASP A 183 9.96 -3.81 14.14
N ILE A 184 8.78 -4.44 14.23
CA ILE A 184 8.12 -5.13 13.12
C ILE A 184 6.71 -4.58 12.98
N TRP A 185 6.33 -4.16 11.77
CA TRP A 185 5.04 -3.55 11.50
C TRP A 185 4.32 -4.30 10.37
N ASP A 186 4.01 -3.62 9.28
CA ASP A 186 3.40 -4.13 8.06
C ASP A 186 3.93 -5.51 7.64
N SER A 187 3.03 -6.48 7.63
CA SER A 187 3.36 -7.88 7.38
C SER A 187 2.27 -8.57 6.55
N TRP A 188 2.64 -9.62 5.81
CA TRP A 188 1.73 -10.41 4.99
C TRP A 188 2.23 -11.87 4.91
N PRO A 189 1.34 -12.86 4.83
CA PRO A 189 1.74 -14.25 4.65
C PRO A 189 2.19 -14.51 3.21
N VAL A 190 2.78 -15.68 2.99
CA VAL A 190 2.79 -16.31 1.66
C VAL A 190 1.45 -17.02 1.50
N GLN A 191 0.59 -16.48 0.62
CA GLN A 191 -0.78 -16.96 0.41
C GLN A 191 -0.98 -17.64 -0.95
N ASP A 192 -1.96 -18.53 -1.05
CA ASP A 192 -2.42 -19.05 -2.33
C ASP A 192 -3.18 -17.93 -3.06
N ALA A 193 -2.81 -17.63 -4.30
CA ALA A 193 -3.39 -16.48 -5.01
C ALA A 193 -4.86 -16.68 -5.41
N ASN A 194 -5.38 -17.92 -5.45
CA ASN A 194 -6.75 -18.21 -5.89
C ASN A 194 -7.74 -18.23 -4.71
N THR A 195 -7.26 -18.52 -3.50
CA THR A 195 -8.09 -18.58 -2.28
C THR A 195 -7.79 -17.48 -1.26
N GLY A 196 -6.56 -16.98 -1.19
CA GLY A 196 -6.04 -16.10 -0.13
C GLY A 196 -5.57 -16.85 1.13
N GLU A 197 -5.65 -18.19 1.18
CA GLU A 197 -5.25 -18.97 2.35
C GLU A 197 -3.72 -19.02 2.53
N VAL A 198 -3.24 -19.09 3.79
CA VAL A 198 -1.80 -19.24 4.09
C VAL A 198 -1.27 -20.56 3.54
N VAL A 199 -0.17 -20.49 2.77
CA VAL A 199 0.43 -21.66 2.13
C VAL A 199 1.23 -22.50 3.11
N ASN A 200 0.95 -23.81 3.13
CA ASN A 200 1.85 -24.80 3.73
C ASN A 200 3.05 -25.05 2.82
N TRP A 201 4.13 -24.30 3.04
CA TRP A 201 5.39 -24.46 2.32
C TRP A 201 6.29 -25.44 3.08
N ASN A 202 6.36 -26.69 2.62
CA ASN A 202 7.24 -27.73 3.17
C ASN A 202 7.07 -27.99 4.69
N GLY A 203 5.85 -27.85 5.23
CA GLY A 203 5.56 -27.98 6.66
C GLY A 203 5.77 -26.69 7.47
N TYR A 204 5.92 -25.54 6.80
CA TYR A 204 6.05 -24.22 7.41
C TYR A 204 4.96 -23.28 6.89
N GLN A 205 4.56 -22.33 7.74
CA GLN A 205 3.95 -21.08 7.31
C GLN A 205 5.05 -20.04 7.16
N LEU A 206 4.93 -19.17 6.17
CA LEU A 206 5.88 -18.13 5.83
C LEU A 206 5.17 -16.77 5.85
N ALA A 207 5.84 -15.74 6.33
CA ALA A 207 5.38 -14.36 6.26
C ALA A 207 6.54 -13.44 5.86
N VAL A 208 6.23 -12.36 5.17
CA VAL A 208 7.16 -11.26 4.90
C VAL A 208 6.72 -10.06 5.72
N ALA A 209 7.67 -9.31 6.26
CA ALA A 209 7.39 -8.15 7.10
C ALA A 209 8.39 -7.03 6.88
N MET A 210 7.91 -5.78 6.94
CA MET A 210 8.75 -4.61 7.14
C MET A 210 9.30 -4.62 8.57
N MET A 211 10.62 -4.50 8.70
CA MET A 211 11.31 -4.38 9.98
C MET A 211 12.46 -3.38 9.87
N GLY A 212 12.86 -2.80 11.00
CA GLY A 212 13.92 -1.81 11.08
C GLY A 212 14.14 -1.31 12.50
N ILE A 213 15.26 -0.62 12.74
CA ILE A 213 15.61 -0.09 14.05
C ILE A 213 14.63 1.03 14.44
N PRO A 214 13.98 0.95 15.63
CA PRO A 214 12.98 1.93 16.04
C PRO A 214 13.50 3.37 15.99
N ALA A 215 12.67 4.28 15.46
CA ALA A 215 12.97 5.70 15.29
C ALA A 215 14.16 6.04 14.35
N LYS A 216 14.51 5.13 13.43
CA LYS A 216 15.29 5.44 12.22
C LYS A 216 14.41 5.47 10.96
N ASN A 217 14.94 6.07 9.89
CA ASN A 217 14.43 5.88 8.53
C ASN A 217 14.98 4.56 7.94
N ASP A 218 14.57 3.45 8.54
CA ASP A 218 15.08 2.09 8.30
C ASP A 218 13.86 1.22 8.01
N SER A 219 13.72 0.79 6.75
CA SER A 219 12.51 0.14 6.23
C SER A 219 12.88 -0.90 5.17
N HIS A 220 13.19 -2.10 5.64
CA HIS A 220 13.56 -3.25 4.80
C HIS A 220 12.66 -4.44 5.10
N ILE A 221 12.46 -5.31 4.11
CA ILE A 221 11.59 -6.48 4.25
C ILE A 221 12.36 -7.76 4.55
N TYR A 222 11.84 -8.53 5.50
CA TYR A 222 12.44 -9.75 6.05
C TYR A 222 11.50 -10.94 5.83
N LEU A 223 12.08 -12.14 5.70
CA LEU A 223 11.32 -13.38 5.68
C LEU A 223 11.26 -13.97 7.10
N LEU A 224 10.06 -14.25 7.59
CA LEU A 224 9.79 -14.93 8.85
C LEU A 224 9.09 -16.27 8.59
N TYR A 225 9.32 -17.25 9.47
CA TYR A 225 8.77 -18.60 9.33
C TYR A 225 8.46 -19.26 10.67
N ASN A 226 7.41 -20.08 10.70
CA ASN A 226 7.06 -20.97 11.80
C ASN A 226 6.54 -22.31 11.22
N LYS A 227 6.32 -23.32 12.05
CA LYS A 227 5.58 -24.52 11.61
C LYS A 227 4.15 -24.15 11.27
N TYR A 228 3.62 -24.78 10.22
CA TYR A 228 2.26 -24.53 9.75
C TYR A 228 1.25 -24.97 10.82
N GLY A 229 0.30 -24.11 11.19
CA GLY A 229 -0.60 -24.35 12.34
C GLY A 229 0.13 -24.39 13.70
N ASN A 230 1.21 -23.63 13.85
CA ASN A 230 1.80 -23.34 15.16
C ASN A 230 1.56 -21.88 15.54
N ASN A 231 0.71 -21.68 16.54
CA ASN A 231 0.07 -20.40 16.80
C ASN A 231 0.80 -19.68 17.95
N ASN A 232 2.08 -19.99 18.18
CA ASN A 232 2.94 -19.42 19.23
C ASN A 232 3.91 -18.37 18.66
N LEU A 233 3.79 -17.10 19.10
CA LEU A 233 4.66 -15.99 18.72
C LEU A 233 6.16 -16.32 18.91
N ALA A 234 6.52 -17.05 19.96
CA ALA A 234 7.91 -17.32 20.33
C ALA A 234 8.61 -18.38 19.46
N ASP A 235 7.88 -19.17 18.69
CA ASP A 235 8.44 -20.19 17.78
C ASP A 235 8.69 -19.67 16.36
N TRP A 236 8.20 -18.47 16.04
CA TRP A 236 8.54 -17.78 14.80
C TRP A 236 10.04 -17.45 14.77
N LYS A 237 10.64 -17.62 13.59
CA LYS A 237 12.06 -17.38 13.33
C LYS A 237 12.24 -16.43 12.17
N ASN A 238 13.35 -15.71 12.18
CA ASN A 238 13.74 -14.79 11.11
C ASN A 238 14.76 -15.49 10.20
N ALA A 239 14.58 -15.40 8.88
CA ALA A 239 15.49 -15.93 7.86
C ALA A 239 16.44 -14.86 7.27
N GLY A 240 16.29 -13.60 7.71
CA GLY A 240 17.07 -12.45 7.28
C GLY A 240 16.31 -11.48 6.37
N PRO A 241 16.89 -10.29 6.09
CA PRO A 241 16.35 -9.34 5.12
C PRO A 241 16.45 -9.93 3.71
N ILE A 242 15.38 -9.80 2.94
CA ILE A 242 15.21 -10.51 1.66
C ILE A 242 16.28 -10.13 0.64
N PHE A 243 16.64 -8.85 0.58
CA PHE A 243 17.67 -8.33 -0.34
C PHE A 243 19.08 -8.33 0.25
N GLY A 244 19.29 -8.92 1.43
CA GLY A 244 20.59 -9.03 2.10
C GLY A 244 20.97 -7.81 2.94
N PHE A 245 22.20 -7.81 3.45
CA PHE A 245 22.71 -6.83 4.42
C PHE A 245 23.56 -5.73 3.78
N ASN A 246 23.85 -4.69 4.57
CA ASN A 246 24.55 -3.46 4.17
C ASN A 246 23.72 -2.61 3.18
N GLN A 247 22.40 -2.57 3.41
CA GLN A 247 21.45 -1.69 2.73
C GLN A 247 21.61 -0.24 3.19
N ASN A 248 20.78 0.66 2.66
CA ASN A 248 20.68 2.03 3.13
C ASN A 248 19.31 2.64 2.82
N SER A 249 18.93 3.63 3.62
CA SER A 249 17.69 4.43 3.55
C SER A 249 17.39 5.14 2.21
N LEU A 250 18.30 5.17 1.24
CA LEU A 250 18.00 5.65 -0.13
C LEU A 250 17.21 4.64 -0.96
N HIS A 251 17.31 3.34 -0.64
CA HIS A 251 16.66 2.25 -1.37
C HIS A 251 15.95 1.32 -0.39
N GLN A 252 14.69 1.67 -0.10
CA GLN A 252 13.84 1.00 0.88
C GLN A 252 12.92 -0.02 0.22
N GLN A 253 12.34 -0.91 1.02
CA GLN A 253 11.35 -1.87 0.58
C GLN A 253 10.14 -1.79 1.50
N TRP A 254 8.99 -1.41 0.95
CA TRP A 254 7.73 -1.35 1.69
C TRP A 254 6.74 -2.43 1.23
N SER A 255 5.51 -2.35 1.75
CA SER A 255 4.46 -3.38 1.71
C SER A 255 4.10 -3.91 0.32
N GLY A 256 3.44 -5.07 0.33
CA GLY A 256 2.99 -5.79 -0.85
C GLY A 256 2.37 -7.13 -0.46
N SER A 257 2.67 -8.18 -1.22
CA SER A 257 2.13 -9.53 -0.99
C SER A 257 3.09 -10.62 -1.48
N ALA A 258 2.84 -11.86 -1.09
CA ALA A 258 3.64 -12.99 -1.54
C ALA A 258 2.77 -14.21 -1.84
N THR A 259 3.10 -14.93 -2.91
CA THR A 259 2.41 -16.18 -3.27
C THR A 259 3.42 -17.26 -3.68
N LYS A 260 2.99 -18.53 -3.61
CA LYS A 260 3.80 -19.68 -4.00
C LYS A 260 3.56 -20.02 -5.46
N ASN A 261 4.64 -20.08 -6.25
CA ASN A 261 4.58 -20.53 -7.64
C ASN A 261 4.45 -22.07 -7.76
N SER A 262 4.06 -22.53 -8.95
CA SER A 262 3.92 -23.94 -9.29
C SER A 262 5.21 -24.77 -9.11
N ASP A 263 6.38 -24.15 -9.30
CA ASP A 263 7.70 -24.75 -9.07
C ASP A 263 8.15 -24.79 -7.59
N GLY A 264 7.37 -24.17 -6.70
CA GLY A 264 7.65 -24.08 -5.26
C GLY A 264 8.53 -22.89 -4.84
N THR A 265 8.94 -22.00 -5.75
CA THR A 265 9.52 -20.70 -5.37
C THR A 265 8.45 -19.77 -4.82
N ILE A 266 8.87 -18.73 -4.09
CA ILE A 266 7.96 -17.70 -3.59
C ILE A 266 8.06 -16.47 -4.48
N LYS A 267 6.96 -16.14 -5.16
CA LYS A 267 6.80 -14.88 -5.88
C LYS A 267 6.46 -13.79 -4.86
N LEU A 268 7.34 -12.80 -4.75
CA LEU A 268 7.15 -11.62 -3.95
C LEU A 268 6.74 -10.44 -4.85
N PHE A 269 5.70 -9.72 -4.45
CA PHE A 269 5.39 -8.38 -4.91
C PHE A 269 5.63 -7.42 -3.74
N TYR A 270 6.32 -6.32 -3.97
CA TYR A 270 6.70 -5.37 -2.93
C TYR A 270 6.77 -3.96 -3.51
N THR A 271 6.84 -2.96 -2.63
CA THR A 271 7.05 -1.57 -3.05
C THR A 271 8.52 -1.24 -3.00
N ASP A 272 9.12 -0.95 -4.15
CA ASP A 272 10.46 -0.40 -4.29
C ASP A 272 10.38 1.12 -4.06
N VAL A 273 11.17 1.66 -3.12
CA VAL A 273 11.14 3.10 -2.79
C VAL A 273 12.53 3.69 -2.85
N ASP A 274 12.66 4.75 -3.66
CA ASP A 274 13.91 5.43 -3.97
C ASP A 274 13.85 6.87 -3.45
N THR A 275 14.71 7.21 -2.49
CA THR A 275 14.73 8.52 -1.83
C THR A 275 15.96 9.36 -2.19
N SER A 276 16.69 8.93 -3.24
CA SER A 276 17.85 9.67 -3.78
C SER A 276 17.49 11.08 -4.28
N ASP A 277 16.24 11.28 -4.69
CA ASP A 277 15.64 12.57 -5.06
C ASP A 277 15.24 13.36 -3.80
N HIS A 278 16.22 13.95 -3.12
CA HIS A 278 16.05 14.85 -1.96
C HIS A 278 15.29 14.26 -0.76
N GLY A 279 15.29 12.94 -0.58
CA GLY A 279 14.56 12.27 0.50
C GLY A 279 13.07 12.04 0.23
N LEU A 280 12.61 12.31 -1.00
CA LEU A 280 11.21 12.13 -1.41
C LEU A 280 10.94 10.66 -1.78
N ASN A 281 9.79 10.10 -1.40
CA ASN A 281 9.49 8.67 -1.54
C ASN A 281 8.99 8.31 -2.96
N ASN A 282 9.91 8.13 -3.92
CA ASN A 282 9.59 7.64 -5.26
C ASN A 282 9.24 6.14 -5.23
N GLN A 283 7.97 5.85 -5.01
CA GLN A 283 7.39 4.51 -4.89
C GLN A 283 7.14 3.87 -6.25
N ARG A 284 7.41 2.56 -6.36
CA ARG A 284 7.26 1.76 -7.58
C ARG A 284 6.82 0.34 -7.21
N ILE A 285 5.83 -0.20 -7.92
CA ILE A 285 5.43 -1.61 -7.74
C ILE A 285 6.49 -2.51 -8.35
N ALA A 286 7.07 -3.41 -7.55
CA ALA A 286 8.17 -4.29 -7.93
C ALA A 286 7.86 -5.76 -7.66
N ALA A 287 8.60 -6.66 -8.33
CA ALA A 287 8.46 -8.09 -8.17
C ALA A 287 9.80 -8.82 -8.18
N ALA A 288 9.94 -9.83 -7.32
CA ALA A 288 11.11 -10.72 -7.22
C ALA A 288 10.68 -12.19 -7.14
N ASN A 289 11.58 -13.15 -7.37
CA ASN A 289 11.31 -14.57 -7.18
C ASN A 289 12.33 -15.22 -6.24
N LEU A 290 11.86 -15.69 -5.09
CA LEU A 290 12.68 -16.18 -3.99
C LEU A 290 12.84 -17.71 -4.07
N THR A 291 14.08 -18.16 -4.20
CA THR A 291 14.44 -19.57 -3.99
C THR A 291 14.78 -19.75 -2.52
N LEU A 292 13.99 -20.56 -1.80
CA LEU A 292 14.16 -20.85 -0.38
C LEU A 292 14.62 -22.29 -0.16
N THR A 293 15.32 -22.56 0.94
CA THR A 293 15.80 -23.91 1.31
C THR A 293 15.41 -24.22 2.75
N VAL A 294 14.87 -25.42 2.99
CA VAL A 294 14.80 -26.01 4.34
C VAL A 294 16.12 -26.75 4.58
N ASN A 295 16.89 -26.29 5.57
CA ASN A 295 18.20 -26.86 5.89
C ASN A 295 18.06 -28.15 6.72
N PRO A 296 19.10 -29.00 6.80
CA PRO A 296 19.04 -30.27 7.55
C PRO A 296 18.76 -30.14 9.05
N ASP A 297 18.91 -28.95 9.63
CA ASP A 297 18.58 -28.61 11.03
C ASP A 297 17.14 -28.10 11.22
N GLY A 298 16.36 -27.99 10.15
CA GLY A 298 15.00 -27.47 10.16
C GLY A 298 14.90 -25.93 10.20
N THR A 299 15.98 -25.21 9.94
CA THR A 299 15.92 -23.77 9.62
C THR A 299 15.48 -23.54 8.17
N VAL A 300 14.89 -22.39 7.89
CA VAL A 300 14.62 -21.90 6.52
C VAL A 300 15.63 -20.81 6.19
N SER A 301 16.19 -20.84 4.98
CA SER A 301 17.12 -19.84 4.47
C SER A 301 16.73 -19.35 3.07
N ILE A 302 17.02 -18.07 2.81
CA ILE A 302 16.93 -17.46 1.49
C ILE A 302 18.19 -17.86 0.72
N ASN A 303 18.04 -18.62 -0.36
CA ASN A 303 19.16 -19.11 -1.19
C ASN A 303 19.44 -18.14 -2.34
N LYS A 304 18.39 -17.65 -3.02
CA LYS A 304 18.50 -16.66 -4.09
C LYS A 304 17.29 -15.74 -4.15
N VAL A 305 17.55 -14.48 -4.51
CA VAL A 305 16.56 -13.57 -5.08
C VAL A 305 16.84 -13.47 -6.58
N ASN A 306 15.88 -13.87 -7.41
CA ASN A 306 15.99 -13.85 -8.87
C ASN A 306 14.94 -12.88 -9.43
N ASN A 307 15.14 -12.43 -10.67
CA ASN A 307 14.17 -11.65 -11.45
C ASN A 307 13.63 -10.40 -10.70
N ASN A 308 14.46 -9.72 -9.90
CA ASN A 308 14.03 -8.49 -9.23
C ASN A 308 13.92 -7.34 -10.24
N HIS A 309 12.75 -6.70 -10.34
CA HIS A 309 12.49 -5.61 -11.28
C HIS A 309 11.20 -4.83 -10.94
N ILE A 310 11.05 -3.65 -11.53
CA ILE A 310 9.84 -2.83 -11.48
C ILE A 310 8.77 -3.37 -12.45
N ILE A 311 7.53 -3.50 -11.97
CA ILE A 311 6.33 -3.85 -12.72
C ILE A 311 5.60 -2.58 -13.21
N PHE A 312 5.42 -1.59 -12.33
CA PHE A 312 4.59 -0.41 -12.60
C PHE A 312 5.01 0.82 -11.76
N ALA A 313 4.78 2.02 -12.30
CA ALA A 313 5.13 3.31 -11.67
C ALA A 313 4.14 4.44 -12.02
N GLY A 314 2.88 4.07 -12.29
CA GLY A 314 1.85 4.95 -12.84
C GLY A 314 1.89 5.00 -14.38
N ASP A 315 0.71 5.22 -14.99
CA ASP A 315 0.52 5.41 -16.43
C ASP A 315 0.20 6.88 -16.78
N GLY A 316 -0.26 7.65 -15.80
CA GLY A 316 -0.59 9.07 -15.88
C GLY A 316 -2.03 9.38 -16.30
N TYR A 317 -2.78 8.39 -16.78
CA TYR A 317 -4.21 8.52 -17.07
C TYR A 317 -5.08 7.93 -15.96
N HIS A 318 -4.99 6.62 -15.71
CA HIS A 318 -5.70 5.97 -14.60
C HIS A 318 -5.05 6.29 -13.25
N TYR A 319 -3.71 6.27 -13.20
CA TYR A 319 -2.93 6.38 -11.97
C TYR A 319 -1.84 7.44 -12.06
N GLN A 320 -1.68 8.23 -10.99
CA GLN A 320 -0.69 9.29 -10.89
C GLN A 320 0.74 8.72 -11.04
N THR A 321 1.57 9.42 -11.81
CA THR A 321 3.02 9.14 -11.91
C THR A 321 3.80 10.06 -10.97
N TYR A 322 4.97 9.60 -10.51
CA TYR A 322 5.89 10.42 -9.72
C TYR A 322 6.24 11.76 -10.38
N ALA A 323 6.31 11.79 -11.72
CA ALA A 323 6.57 13.00 -12.49
C ALA A 323 5.42 14.02 -12.46
N GLN A 324 4.16 13.56 -12.40
CA GLN A 324 3.00 14.46 -12.24
C GLN A 324 2.95 15.02 -10.82
N TRP A 325 3.11 14.17 -9.80
CA TRP A 325 3.21 14.60 -8.40
C TRP A 325 4.33 15.65 -8.20
N ARG A 326 5.54 15.39 -8.72
CA ARG A 326 6.67 16.35 -8.70
C ARG A 326 6.35 17.69 -9.38
N ALA A 327 5.38 17.74 -10.30
CA ALA A 327 4.97 18.94 -11.02
C ALA A 327 3.78 19.67 -10.35
N THR A 328 2.96 18.99 -9.55
CA THR A 328 1.78 19.58 -8.87
C THR A 328 1.99 19.91 -7.40
N ASN A 329 2.78 19.11 -6.67
CA ASN A 329 2.93 19.23 -5.23
C ASN A 329 3.48 20.60 -4.78
N LYS A 330 2.83 21.21 -3.78
CA LYS A 330 3.22 22.47 -3.13
C LYS A 330 3.57 22.31 -1.63
N GLY A 331 3.83 21.09 -1.19
CA GLY A 331 4.12 20.72 0.20
C GLY A 331 2.99 20.03 0.97
N ALA A 332 1.91 19.61 0.28
CA ALA A 332 0.71 19.04 0.89
C ALA A 332 0.07 17.86 0.09
N ASP A 333 0.68 17.48 -1.04
CA ASP A 333 0.24 16.41 -1.96
C ASP A 333 0.94 15.11 -1.55
N ASN A 334 0.20 14.03 -1.25
CA ASN A 334 0.80 12.72 -0.97
C ASN A 334 1.27 12.04 -2.26
N VAL A 335 2.08 10.99 -2.15
CA VAL A 335 2.50 10.17 -3.29
C VAL A 335 2.28 8.70 -2.98
N ALA A 336 1.64 7.99 -3.89
CA ALA A 336 1.20 6.62 -3.69
C ALA A 336 1.37 5.75 -4.95
N MET A 337 2.13 4.65 -4.79
CA MET A 337 2.34 3.61 -5.80
C MET A 337 2.84 2.35 -5.08
N ARG A 338 2.04 1.82 -4.14
CA ARG A 338 2.49 0.86 -3.12
C ARG A 338 1.50 -0.27 -2.85
N ASP A 339 1.88 -1.18 -1.96
CA ASP A 339 0.99 -2.16 -1.30
C ASP A 339 0.28 -3.15 -2.26
N ALA A 340 0.98 -3.64 -3.29
CA ALA A 340 0.42 -4.58 -4.26
C ALA A 340 0.05 -5.95 -3.66
N HIS A 341 -1.25 -6.19 -3.44
CA HIS A 341 -1.87 -7.49 -3.13
C HIS A 341 -2.06 -8.32 -4.42
N VAL A 342 -1.62 -9.58 -4.42
CA VAL A 342 -1.77 -10.53 -5.54
C VAL A 342 -3.00 -11.43 -5.38
N ILE A 343 -3.80 -11.50 -6.45
CA ILE A 343 -4.94 -12.41 -6.57
C ILE A 343 -4.97 -13.06 -7.96
N GLU A 344 -5.46 -14.30 -8.03
CA GLU A 344 -5.71 -15.04 -9.26
C GLU A 344 -7.19 -15.37 -9.42
N VAL A 345 -7.71 -15.16 -10.64
CA VAL A 345 -9.07 -15.51 -11.03
C VAL A 345 -9.03 -16.10 -12.43
N ASP A 346 -9.65 -17.27 -12.60
CA ASP A 346 -9.79 -17.98 -13.89
C ASP A 346 -8.46 -18.18 -14.65
N GLY A 347 -7.35 -18.35 -13.92
CA GLY A 347 -6.00 -18.50 -14.49
C GLY A 347 -5.37 -17.19 -14.97
N GLN A 348 -5.85 -16.04 -14.50
CA GLN A 348 -5.26 -14.71 -14.73
C GLN A 348 -4.84 -14.09 -13.38
N ARG A 349 -3.60 -13.58 -13.32
CA ARG A 349 -3.00 -12.98 -12.12
C ARG A 349 -3.15 -11.45 -12.16
N TYR A 350 -3.59 -10.87 -11.06
CA TYR A 350 -3.81 -9.44 -10.89
C TYR A 350 -3.02 -8.91 -9.70
N LEU A 351 -2.75 -7.60 -9.70
CA LEU A 351 -2.27 -6.85 -8.55
C LEU A 351 -3.27 -5.74 -8.22
N VAL A 352 -3.70 -5.65 -6.96
CA VAL A 352 -4.49 -4.53 -6.43
C VAL A 352 -3.62 -3.74 -5.47
N PHE A 353 -3.57 -2.42 -5.61
CA PHE A 353 -2.49 -1.60 -5.06
C PHE A 353 -2.96 -0.19 -4.68
N GLU A 354 -2.32 0.44 -3.70
CA GLU A 354 -2.60 1.82 -3.32
C GLU A 354 -1.91 2.77 -4.28
N THR A 355 -2.66 3.78 -4.73
CA THR A 355 -2.14 4.85 -5.58
C THR A 355 -3.00 6.12 -5.49
N SER A 356 -2.75 7.09 -6.35
CA SER A 356 -3.54 8.30 -6.53
C SER A 356 -4.10 8.35 -7.96
N THR A 357 -5.25 8.97 -8.16
CA THR A 357 -5.88 9.06 -9.49
C THR A 357 -5.02 9.83 -10.50
N GLY A 358 -4.96 9.34 -11.74
CA GLY A 358 -4.34 10.03 -12.87
C GLY A 358 -5.29 11.04 -13.54
N THR A 359 -4.93 11.48 -14.75
CA THR A 359 -5.67 12.52 -15.49
C THR A 359 -7.11 12.16 -15.90
N GLU A 360 -7.56 10.93 -15.68
CA GLU A 360 -8.95 10.47 -15.80
C GLU A 360 -9.91 11.22 -14.83
N ASN A 361 -9.45 11.52 -13.60
CA ASN A 361 -10.18 12.26 -12.56
C ASN A 361 -9.24 12.95 -11.54
N TYR A 362 -8.25 13.69 -12.03
CA TYR A 362 -7.15 14.23 -11.23
C TYR A 362 -7.56 15.16 -10.06
N GLN A 363 -6.64 15.34 -9.12
CA GLN A 363 -6.75 16.34 -8.05
C GLN A 363 -6.80 17.80 -8.56
N GLY A 364 -7.31 18.69 -7.72
CA GLY A 364 -7.38 20.14 -7.94
C GLY A 364 -8.56 20.78 -7.22
N GLU A 365 -8.57 22.12 -7.12
CA GLU A 365 -9.69 22.88 -6.51
C GLU A 365 -11.05 22.55 -7.17
N ASP A 366 -11.05 22.22 -8.47
CA ASP A 366 -12.22 21.77 -9.24
C ASP A 366 -12.94 20.57 -8.59
N GLN A 367 -12.26 19.72 -7.82
CA GLN A 367 -12.88 18.60 -7.10
C GLN A 367 -13.78 19.05 -5.94
N ILE A 368 -13.57 20.25 -5.37
CA ILE A 368 -14.46 20.87 -4.37
C ILE A 368 -15.82 21.24 -5.01
N TYR A 369 -15.82 21.51 -6.32
CA TYR A 369 -17.04 21.86 -7.06
C TYR A 369 -17.70 20.65 -7.74
N ASN A 370 -17.19 19.42 -7.58
CA ASN A 370 -17.82 18.21 -8.10
C ASN A 370 -18.84 17.64 -7.08
N TRP A 371 -20.13 17.78 -7.36
CA TRP A 371 -21.21 17.42 -6.42
C TRP A 371 -21.19 15.95 -5.96
N GLN A 372 -20.67 15.05 -6.81
CA GLN A 372 -20.64 13.61 -6.56
C GLN A 372 -19.69 13.22 -5.41
N ASN A 373 -18.64 14.02 -5.18
CA ASN A 373 -17.67 13.78 -4.12
C ASN A 373 -18.31 13.95 -2.71
N TYR A 374 -19.48 14.59 -2.60
CA TYR A 374 -20.14 14.86 -1.32
C TYR A 374 -21.02 13.71 -0.82
N GLY A 375 -21.91 13.16 -1.66
CA GLY A 375 -22.94 12.20 -1.24
C GLY A 375 -24.32 12.50 -1.84
N ASP A 376 -25.36 11.84 -1.36
CA ASP A 376 -26.74 12.00 -1.88
C ASP A 376 -27.57 13.01 -1.07
N ASN A 377 -27.16 13.37 0.16
CA ASN A 377 -27.91 14.29 1.01
C ASN A 377 -27.65 15.77 0.68
N ALA A 378 -28.49 16.34 -0.19
CA ALA A 378 -28.35 17.73 -0.67
C ALA A 378 -28.16 18.78 0.43
N LYS A 379 -28.81 18.62 1.60
CA LYS A 379 -28.63 19.56 2.72
C LYS A 379 -27.21 19.47 3.28
N THR A 380 -26.80 18.27 3.67
CA THR A 380 -25.48 18.04 4.27
C THR A 380 -24.37 18.27 3.26
N ASN A 381 -24.60 18.08 1.96
CA ASN A 381 -23.69 18.46 0.89
C ASN A 381 -23.42 19.98 0.87
N ILE A 382 -24.46 20.84 0.92
CA ILE A 382 -24.25 22.31 0.97
C ILE A 382 -23.56 22.73 2.29
N GLU A 383 -23.94 22.12 3.42
CA GLU A 383 -23.29 22.36 4.71
C GLU A 383 -21.79 21.98 4.68
N ASN A 384 -21.43 20.85 4.05
CA ASN A 384 -20.05 20.41 3.85
C ASN A 384 -19.28 21.30 2.84
N PHE A 385 -19.90 21.68 1.72
CA PHE A 385 -19.31 22.51 0.67
C PHE A 385 -18.90 23.89 1.21
N PHE A 386 -19.80 24.55 1.95
CA PHE A 386 -19.44 25.79 2.65
C PHE A 386 -18.51 25.53 3.85
N GLY A 387 -18.57 24.37 4.51
CA GLY A 387 -17.63 24.01 5.57
C GLY A 387 -16.18 23.96 5.08
N ILE A 388 -15.94 23.31 3.92
CA ILE A 388 -14.63 23.24 3.26
C ILE A 388 -14.18 24.65 2.84
N LEU A 389 -15.00 25.38 2.07
CA LEU A 389 -14.65 26.70 1.53
C LEU A 389 -14.47 27.82 2.58
N ASN A 390 -14.80 27.58 3.85
CA ASN A 390 -14.55 28.52 4.95
C ASN A 390 -13.40 28.06 5.89
N ASN A 391 -12.64 27.02 5.52
CA ASN A 391 -11.43 26.61 6.22
C ASN A 391 -10.29 26.33 5.22
N ASP A 392 -9.20 27.08 5.34
CA ASP A 392 -8.05 27.02 4.42
C ASP A 392 -7.38 25.63 4.40
N ASP A 393 -7.28 24.93 5.54
CA ASP A 393 -6.65 23.59 5.59
C ASP A 393 -7.55 22.54 4.93
N MET A 394 -8.88 22.60 5.17
CA MET A 394 -9.85 21.75 4.49
C MET A 394 -9.90 22.02 2.98
N THR A 395 -9.86 23.29 2.55
CA THR A 395 -9.80 23.67 1.13
C THR A 395 -8.51 23.17 0.49
N SER A 396 -7.37 23.26 1.17
CA SER A 396 -6.11 22.69 0.72
C SER A 396 -6.22 21.17 0.57
N ARG A 397 -6.57 20.44 1.64
CA ARG A 397 -6.76 18.98 1.63
C ARG A 397 -7.70 18.51 0.52
N ALA A 398 -8.86 19.15 0.39
CA ALA A 398 -9.84 18.84 -0.64
C ALA A 398 -9.33 19.06 -2.09
N SER A 399 -8.33 19.94 -2.26
CA SER A 399 -7.70 20.20 -3.55
C SER A 399 -6.57 19.22 -3.89
N TRP A 400 -6.00 18.53 -2.91
CA TRP A 400 -4.94 17.51 -3.12
C TRP A 400 -5.50 16.09 -3.11
N ALA A 401 -6.34 15.77 -2.13
CA ALA A 401 -6.87 14.44 -1.84
C ALA A 401 -7.43 13.71 -3.07
N ASN A 402 -6.73 12.66 -3.52
CA ASN A 402 -7.15 11.85 -4.66
C ASN A 402 -6.73 10.37 -4.61
N ALA A 403 -6.64 9.79 -3.40
CA ALA A 403 -6.29 8.38 -3.20
C ALA A 403 -7.19 7.41 -3.99
N ALA A 404 -6.63 6.27 -4.40
CA ALA A 404 -7.25 5.27 -5.23
C ALA A 404 -6.74 3.86 -4.94
N LEU A 405 -7.62 2.88 -5.07
CA LEU A 405 -7.27 1.46 -5.08
C LEU A 405 -7.27 0.98 -6.53
N GLY A 406 -6.07 0.82 -7.09
CA GLY A 406 -5.87 0.45 -8.48
C GLY A 406 -5.87 -1.06 -8.71
N ILE A 407 -6.02 -1.50 -9.97
CA ILE A 407 -5.84 -2.88 -10.38
C ILE A 407 -5.07 -3.00 -11.70
N LEU A 408 -4.13 -3.94 -11.74
CA LEU A 408 -3.34 -4.34 -12.92
C LEU A 408 -3.61 -5.82 -13.23
N ARG A 409 -3.59 -6.22 -14.51
CA ARG A 409 -3.43 -7.64 -14.88
C ARG A 409 -1.99 -7.89 -15.29
N LEU A 410 -1.41 -8.99 -14.83
CA LEU A 410 -0.09 -9.48 -15.23
C LEU A 410 -0.20 -10.50 -16.36
N ASN A 411 0.91 -10.79 -17.04
CA ASN A 411 1.03 -11.96 -17.89
C ASN A 411 1.18 -13.26 -17.05
N ASN A 412 1.02 -14.41 -17.71
CA ASN A 412 1.07 -15.73 -17.06
C ASN A 412 2.50 -16.21 -16.73
N ASP A 413 3.52 -15.34 -16.65
CA ASP A 413 4.86 -15.73 -16.22
C ASP A 413 4.95 -15.63 -14.69
N GLU A 414 4.78 -16.77 -14.01
CA GLU A 414 4.86 -16.86 -12.55
C GLU A 414 6.21 -16.39 -11.97
N SER A 415 7.31 -16.52 -12.71
CA SER A 415 8.68 -16.32 -12.22
C SER A 415 9.22 -14.93 -12.54
N ASN A 416 8.86 -14.38 -13.70
CA ASN A 416 9.28 -13.08 -14.21
C ASN A 416 8.09 -12.29 -14.81
N PRO A 417 7.01 -12.05 -14.03
CA PRO A 417 5.78 -11.44 -14.54
C PRO A 417 6.04 -10.07 -15.16
N LYS A 418 5.14 -9.65 -16.06
CA LYS A 418 5.08 -8.33 -16.66
C LYS A 418 3.66 -7.80 -16.59
N LEU A 419 3.51 -6.48 -16.57
CA LEU A 419 2.24 -5.82 -16.82
C LEU A 419 1.66 -6.29 -18.17
N ALA A 420 0.37 -6.61 -18.19
CA ALA A 420 -0.39 -6.92 -19.38
C ALA A 420 -1.42 -5.81 -19.67
N ASP A 421 -2.32 -5.54 -18.71
CA ASP A 421 -3.35 -4.50 -18.81
C ASP A 421 -3.35 -3.61 -17.56
N VAL A 422 -3.68 -2.33 -17.77
CA VAL A 422 -4.03 -1.34 -16.73
C VAL A 422 -5.54 -1.11 -16.81
N TYR A 423 -6.21 -0.89 -15.68
CA TYR A 423 -7.65 -0.62 -15.60
C TYR A 423 -7.92 0.73 -14.92
N THR A 424 -9.12 1.26 -15.06
CA THR A 424 -9.67 2.30 -14.17
C THR A 424 -9.64 1.84 -12.69
N PRO A 425 -9.41 2.72 -11.70
CA PRO A 425 -9.46 2.36 -10.27
C PRO A 425 -10.72 1.58 -9.85
N LEU A 426 -10.58 0.67 -8.89
CA LEU A 426 -11.70 -0.04 -8.25
C LEU A 426 -12.48 0.91 -7.32
N VAL A 427 -11.74 1.67 -6.52
CA VAL A 427 -12.22 2.66 -5.55
C VAL A 427 -11.37 3.92 -5.66
N SER A 428 -11.95 5.09 -5.42
CA SER A 428 -11.21 6.36 -5.30
C SER A 428 -11.85 7.31 -4.28
N ALA A 429 -11.07 8.24 -3.72
CA ALA A 429 -11.52 9.21 -2.71
C ALA A 429 -11.19 10.68 -3.08
N PRO A 430 -11.47 11.15 -4.31
CA PRO A 430 -11.23 12.54 -4.71
C PRO A 430 -11.95 13.51 -3.76
N MET A 431 -11.29 14.60 -3.37
CA MET A 431 -11.74 15.57 -2.37
C MET A 431 -11.82 15.03 -0.92
N VAL A 432 -11.62 13.73 -0.67
CA VAL A 432 -12.00 13.08 0.59
C VAL A 432 -10.82 12.53 1.38
N SER A 433 -9.89 11.78 0.76
CA SER A 433 -8.67 11.27 1.39
C SER A 433 -7.50 11.14 0.42
N ASP A 434 -6.28 11.28 0.94
CA ASP A 434 -5.02 11.16 0.20
C ASP A 434 -4.14 9.96 0.65
N GLU A 435 -4.70 9.06 1.46
CA GLU A 435 -4.04 7.84 1.95
C GLU A 435 -5.09 6.73 2.15
N ILE A 436 -4.99 5.63 1.42
CA ILE A 436 -5.88 4.44 1.53
C ILE A 436 -5.02 3.20 1.30
N GLU A 437 -4.39 2.75 2.38
CA GLU A 437 -3.27 1.81 2.36
C GLU A 437 -3.73 0.35 2.45
N ARG A 438 -2.80 -0.59 2.19
CA ARG A 438 -3.03 -2.02 2.39
C ARG A 438 -4.32 -2.56 1.75
N PRO A 439 -4.56 -2.32 0.44
CA PRO A 439 -5.64 -3.00 -0.25
C PRO A 439 -5.47 -4.52 -0.18
N ASP A 440 -6.59 -5.20 0.05
CA ASP A 440 -6.61 -6.63 0.30
C ASP A 440 -7.92 -7.23 -0.24
N ILE A 441 -7.86 -8.32 -1.00
CA ILE A 441 -9.05 -8.95 -1.59
C ILE A 441 -9.25 -10.38 -1.10
N VAL A 442 -10.34 -10.58 -0.39
CA VAL A 442 -10.80 -11.90 0.08
C VAL A 442 -11.97 -12.36 -0.78
N LYS A 443 -11.94 -13.61 -1.24
CA LYS A 443 -13.04 -14.20 -2.02
C LYS A 443 -13.92 -15.09 -1.13
N LEU A 444 -15.11 -14.60 -0.78
CA LEU A 444 -16.05 -15.26 0.14
C LEU A 444 -17.42 -15.37 -0.50
N ASN A 445 -18.15 -16.47 -0.27
CA ASN A 445 -19.52 -16.67 -0.79
C ASN A 445 -19.71 -16.32 -2.30
N GLY A 446 -18.67 -16.56 -3.11
CA GLY A 446 -18.64 -16.25 -4.55
C GLY A 446 -18.39 -14.78 -4.92
N LYS A 447 -18.25 -13.89 -3.94
CA LYS A 447 -18.03 -12.45 -4.10
C LYS A 447 -16.59 -12.05 -3.78
N TYR A 448 -16.19 -10.86 -4.21
CA TYR A 448 -14.90 -10.25 -3.91
C TYR A 448 -15.09 -9.14 -2.88
N TYR A 449 -14.44 -9.28 -1.72
CA TYR A 449 -14.43 -8.28 -0.65
C TYR A 449 -13.08 -7.57 -0.67
N LEU A 450 -13.09 -6.28 -0.99
CA LEU A 450 -11.91 -5.41 -1.02
C LEU A 450 -11.85 -4.61 0.28
N PHE A 451 -10.84 -4.83 1.10
CA PHE A 451 -10.55 -4.08 2.32
C PHE A 451 -9.36 -3.13 2.12
N ALA A 452 -9.26 -2.09 2.95
CA ALA A 452 -8.08 -1.22 3.03
C ALA A 452 -7.99 -0.53 4.40
N ALA A 453 -6.78 -0.21 4.86
CA ALA A 453 -6.53 0.59 6.05
C ALA A 453 -6.48 2.08 5.69
N THR A 454 -6.91 2.98 6.60
CA THR A 454 -6.69 4.42 6.42
C THR A 454 -6.71 5.17 7.76
N ARG A 455 -6.25 6.42 7.73
CA ARG A 455 -6.16 7.34 8.86
C ARG A 455 -7.00 8.57 8.54
N LEU A 456 -8.03 8.85 9.34
CA LEU A 456 -8.92 9.97 9.06
C LEU A 456 -8.19 11.33 9.05
N ASN A 457 -7.03 11.46 9.72
CA ASN A 457 -6.22 12.69 9.68
C ASN A 457 -5.50 12.97 8.35
N ARG A 458 -5.62 12.07 7.38
CA ARG A 458 -5.25 12.24 5.96
C ARG A 458 -6.44 12.68 5.09
N GLY A 459 -7.64 12.63 5.66
CA GLY A 459 -8.85 13.11 5.04
C GLY A 459 -9.04 14.61 5.19
N THR A 460 -10.01 15.11 4.43
CA THR A 460 -10.37 16.54 4.35
C THR A 460 -11.08 17.07 5.59
N GLY A 461 -11.77 16.22 6.37
CA GLY A 461 -12.64 16.70 7.46
C GLY A 461 -11.92 16.92 8.78
N ASP A 462 -11.36 18.11 8.99
CA ASP A 462 -10.69 18.52 10.24
C ASP A 462 -11.63 18.51 11.45
N ASP A 463 -12.91 18.86 11.26
CA ASP A 463 -13.95 18.77 12.29
C ASP A 463 -14.17 17.34 12.80
N LEU A 464 -13.85 16.35 11.95
CA LEU A 464 -14.08 14.93 12.19
C LEU A 464 -12.84 14.24 12.73
N TRP A 465 -11.69 14.27 12.03
CA TRP A 465 -10.49 13.57 12.50
C TRP A 465 -9.94 14.19 13.78
N SER A 466 -10.01 15.52 13.91
CA SER A 466 -9.57 16.19 15.14
C SER A 466 -10.54 15.94 16.31
N LYS A 467 -11.75 15.43 16.05
CA LYS A 467 -12.72 15.00 17.08
C LYS A 467 -12.55 13.51 17.42
N ALA A 468 -12.16 12.67 16.45
CA ALA A 468 -11.70 11.30 16.67
C ALA A 468 -10.52 11.28 17.66
N ASP A 469 -9.44 12.01 17.37
CA ASP A 469 -8.25 12.12 18.23
C ASP A 469 -8.60 12.57 19.65
N LYS A 470 -9.52 13.52 19.81
CA LYS A 470 -9.96 14.03 21.13
C LYS A 470 -10.83 13.06 21.94
N THR A 471 -11.44 12.05 21.29
CA THR A 471 -12.44 11.14 21.89
C THR A 471 -11.91 9.72 22.09
N ILE A 472 -11.07 9.26 21.17
CA ILE A 472 -10.43 7.94 21.17
C ILE A 472 -8.95 8.04 21.57
N GLY A 473 -8.26 9.10 21.13
CA GLY A 473 -6.80 9.19 21.14
C GLY A 473 -6.13 8.64 19.88
N ASP A 474 -6.90 8.23 18.88
CA ASP A 474 -6.46 7.76 17.56
C ASP A 474 -7.59 8.02 16.53
N ASN A 475 -7.27 7.95 15.25
CA ASN A 475 -8.19 8.21 14.11
C ASN A 475 -8.08 7.13 13.00
N VAL A 476 -7.40 6.03 13.29
CA VAL A 476 -7.26 4.83 12.44
C VAL A 476 -8.58 4.07 12.21
N VAL A 477 -8.81 3.60 10.98
CA VAL A 477 -9.93 2.76 10.56
C VAL A 477 -9.52 1.69 9.54
N MET A 478 -10.36 0.66 9.35
CA MET A 478 -10.36 -0.17 8.13
C MET A 478 -11.68 0.06 7.40
N ILE A 479 -11.60 0.28 6.09
CA ILE A 479 -12.76 0.36 5.19
C ILE A 479 -12.88 -0.91 4.35
N GLY A 480 -14.05 -1.15 3.77
CA GLY A 480 -14.27 -2.31 2.91
C GLY A 480 -15.48 -2.19 1.98
N TYR A 481 -15.38 -2.92 0.87
CA TYR A 481 -16.32 -2.91 -0.25
C TYR A 481 -16.54 -4.34 -0.76
N VAL A 482 -17.69 -4.61 -1.39
CA VAL A 482 -18.02 -5.91 -1.98
C VAL A 482 -18.47 -5.78 -3.44
N SER A 483 -18.05 -6.72 -4.28
CA SER A 483 -18.50 -6.86 -5.68
C SER A 483 -18.75 -8.32 -6.07
N ASP A 484 -19.58 -8.51 -7.10
CA ASP A 484 -19.72 -9.78 -7.84
C ASP A 484 -18.61 -9.96 -8.90
N HIS A 485 -17.78 -8.93 -9.13
CA HIS A 485 -16.71 -8.91 -10.13
C HIS A 485 -15.41 -8.31 -9.54
N LEU A 486 -14.26 -8.92 -9.82
CA LEU A 486 -12.95 -8.45 -9.33
C LEU A 486 -12.58 -7.05 -9.84
N THR A 487 -12.98 -6.69 -11.06
CA THR A 487 -12.43 -5.52 -11.78
C THR A 487 -13.33 -4.28 -11.79
N TYR A 488 -14.55 -4.35 -11.22
CA TYR A 488 -15.50 -3.22 -11.18
C TYR A 488 -16.67 -3.49 -10.22
N GLY A 489 -17.54 -2.49 -10.00
CA GLY A 489 -18.88 -2.68 -9.43
C GLY A 489 -18.95 -2.76 -7.89
N TYR A 490 -17.86 -2.42 -7.20
CA TYR A 490 -17.74 -2.44 -5.74
C TYR A 490 -18.76 -1.54 -5.04
N LYS A 491 -19.29 -2.00 -3.91
CA LYS A 491 -20.25 -1.27 -3.07
C LYS A 491 -19.75 -1.23 -1.63
N PRO A 492 -19.88 -0.10 -0.91
CA PRO A 492 -19.42 0.02 0.47
C PRO A 492 -20.13 -0.98 1.40
N LEU A 493 -19.35 -1.68 2.23
CA LEU A 493 -19.89 -2.46 3.34
C LEU A 493 -20.51 -1.52 4.38
N ASN A 494 -21.50 -2.00 5.13
CA ASN A 494 -22.24 -1.22 6.13
C ASN A 494 -22.86 0.10 5.60
N GLY A 495 -22.97 0.27 4.28
CA GLY A 495 -23.49 1.45 3.60
C GLY A 495 -22.53 2.65 3.51
N ASN A 496 -21.66 2.85 4.51
CA ASN A 496 -20.67 3.94 4.54
C ASN A 496 -19.21 3.49 4.27
N GLY A 497 -18.97 2.18 4.17
CA GLY A 497 -17.66 1.59 3.91
C GLY A 497 -16.89 1.22 5.17
N VAL A 498 -17.36 1.54 6.39
CA VAL A 498 -16.65 1.16 7.62
C VAL A 498 -16.60 -0.36 7.80
N VAL A 499 -15.49 -0.88 8.32
CA VAL A 499 -15.38 -2.27 8.79
C VAL A 499 -14.74 -2.33 10.18
N LEU A 500 -13.69 -1.53 10.41
CA LEU A 500 -13.03 -1.39 11.72
C LEU A 500 -12.81 0.07 12.11
N THR A 501 -12.85 0.35 13.42
CA THR A 501 -12.51 1.65 14.00
C THR A 501 -11.62 1.49 15.22
N SER A 502 -10.60 2.34 15.37
CA SER A 502 -9.72 2.35 16.55
C SER A 502 -10.51 2.53 17.86
N SER A 503 -10.08 1.82 18.91
CA SER A 503 -10.75 1.79 20.21
C SER A 503 -9.92 2.40 21.36
N VAL A 504 -8.60 2.46 21.18
CA VAL A 504 -7.59 2.94 22.14
C VAL A 504 -6.68 4.02 21.53
N PRO A 505 -6.00 4.85 22.35
CA PRO A 505 -5.05 5.86 21.88
C PRO A 505 -3.84 5.32 21.11
N PHE A 506 -3.34 6.13 20.16
CA PHE A 506 -2.20 5.82 19.29
C PHE A 506 -0.90 5.50 20.03
N ASN A 507 -0.77 5.98 21.27
CA ASN A 507 0.42 5.85 22.11
C ASN A 507 0.29 4.81 23.24
N TRP A 508 -0.70 3.92 23.15
CA TRP A 508 -0.79 2.75 24.03
C TRP A 508 -0.12 1.53 23.39
N ARG A 509 0.34 0.60 24.23
CA ARG A 509 0.87 -0.72 23.85
C ARG A 509 -0.08 -1.48 22.90
N THR A 510 -1.38 -1.27 23.05
CA THR A 510 -2.48 -1.96 22.37
C THR A 510 -3.01 -1.21 21.13
N SER A 511 -2.42 -0.06 20.78
CA SER A 511 -2.65 0.59 19.48
C SER A 511 -2.33 -0.38 18.33
N THR A 512 -3.08 -0.31 17.23
CA THR A 512 -2.91 -1.20 16.06
C THR A 512 -3.03 -0.42 14.75
N TYR A 513 -2.45 -0.97 13.67
CA TYR A 513 -2.60 -0.48 12.30
C TYR A 513 -2.21 -1.58 11.29
N SER A 514 -2.30 -1.28 9.99
CA SER A 514 -2.02 -2.20 8.88
C SER A 514 -2.88 -3.48 8.99
N TYR A 515 -4.20 -3.27 9.00
CA TYR A 515 -5.17 -4.35 9.05
C TYR A 515 -5.18 -5.13 7.73
N TYR A 516 -5.20 -6.46 7.82
CA TYR A 516 -5.18 -7.35 6.66
C TYR A 516 -6.04 -8.59 6.98
N ALA A 517 -6.97 -8.94 6.08
CA ALA A 517 -8.08 -9.84 6.34
C ALA A 517 -7.83 -11.21 5.70
N MET A 518 -7.48 -12.21 6.53
CA MET A 518 -7.26 -13.57 6.04
C MET A 518 -8.61 -14.32 5.86
N PRO A 519 -8.83 -15.04 4.74
CA PRO A 519 -9.87 -16.05 4.66
C PRO A 519 -9.59 -17.20 5.63
N ILE A 520 -10.65 -17.92 6.00
CA ILE A 520 -10.60 -19.04 6.94
C ILE A 520 -10.98 -20.31 6.19
N ALA A 521 -10.12 -21.33 6.23
CA ALA A 521 -10.27 -22.54 5.42
C ALA A 521 -11.57 -23.30 5.78
N GLY A 522 -12.57 -23.19 4.91
CA GLY A 522 -13.90 -23.80 5.10
C GLY A 522 -14.94 -22.94 5.82
N ASP A 523 -14.67 -21.67 6.10
CA ASP A 523 -15.67 -20.67 6.50
C ASP A 523 -15.85 -19.65 5.35
N ASP A 524 -17.10 -19.33 5.03
CA ASP A 524 -17.46 -18.35 3.99
C ASP A 524 -18.06 -17.05 4.58
N SER A 525 -18.11 -16.95 5.91
CA SER A 525 -18.89 -15.97 6.66
C SER A 525 -18.07 -15.13 7.66
N ASP A 526 -16.90 -15.59 8.10
CA ASP A 526 -16.00 -14.84 8.99
C ASP A 526 -14.58 -14.71 8.36
N VAL A 527 -13.88 -13.60 8.64
CA VAL A 527 -12.46 -13.39 8.29
C VAL A 527 -11.60 -13.17 9.53
N LEU A 528 -10.33 -13.58 9.46
CA LEU A 528 -9.34 -13.35 10.51
C LEU A 528 -8.55 -12.07 10.21
N ILE A 529 -8.82 -11.00 10.95
CA ILE A 529 -8.07 -9.75 10.87
C ILE A 529 -6.74 -9.90 11.58
N THR A 530 -5.67 -9.71 10.83
CA THR A 530 -4.28 -9.58 11.29
C THR A 530 -3.88 -8.09 11.30
N ALA A 531 -2.89 -7.72 12.12
CA ALA A 531 -2.40 -6.34 12.24
C ALA A 531 -1.03 -6.29 12.91
N TYR A 532 -0.34 -5.14 12.85
CA TYR A 532 0.69 -4.83 13.85
C TYR A 532 0.08 -4.13 15.08
N MET A 533 0.78 -4.25 16.21
CA MET A 533 0.43 -3.66 17.50
C MET A 533 1.61 -2.88 18.10
N THR A 534 1.31 -1.81 18.84
CA THR A 534 2.23 -0.72 19.23
C THR A 534 2.74 0.08 18.03
N ASN A 535 2.50 1.39 18.01
CA ASN A 535 3.08 2.27 16.99
C ASN A 535 4.62 2.40 17.06
N ARG A 536 5.24 2.44 15.89
CA ARG A 536 6.71 2.45 15.62
C ARG A 536 7.45 3.53 16.39
N GLY A 537 8.73 3.28 16.70
CA GLY A 537 9.64 4.27 17.29
C GLY A 537 9.44 4.53 18.78
N TYR A 538 9.07 3.50 19.55
CA TYR A 538 8.85 3.59 21.01
C TYR A 538 7.78 4.62 21.45
N VAL A 539 6.77 4.88 20.62
CA VAL A 539 5.69 5.83 20.94
C VAL A 539 4.88 5.41 22.18
N ALA A 540 4.77 4.10 22.44
CA ALA A 540 4.22 3.55 23.69
C ALA A 540 5.27 3.42 24.83
N GLY A 541 6.41 4.10 24.74
CA GLY A 541 7.49 4.09 25.72
C GLY A 541 8.66 3.15 25.39
N GLN A 542 9.82 3.44 25.99
CA GLN A 542 11.06 2.71 25.74
C GLN A 542 10.93 1.20 26.03
N GLY A 543 11.30 0.37 25.06
CA GLY A 543 11.20 -1.09 25.15
C GLY A 543 9.89 -1.66 24.61
N ASN A 544 8.83 -0.87 24.47
CA ASN A 544 7.60 -1.27 23.78
C ASN A 544 7.79 -1.05 22.27
N ARG A 545 8.14 -2.11 21.55
CA ARG A 545 8.35 -2.11 20.09
C ARG A 545 7.09 -2.52 19.34
N SER A 546 6.99 -2.11 18.08
CA SER A 546 6.02 -2.66 17.14
C SER A 546 6.21 -4.18 17.05
N THR A 547 5.11 -4.90 17.12
CA THR A 547 5.03 -6.35 17.22
C THR A 547 3.77 -6.82 16.50
N TRP A 548 3.61 -8.10 16.21
CA TRP A 548 2.34 -8.60 15.66
C TRP A 548 1.22 -8.55 16.71
N ALA A 549 0.03 -8.12 16.29
CA ALA A 549 -1.16 -8.10 17.13
C ALA A 549 -1.65 -9.54 17.41
N PRO A 550 -2.46 -9.74 18.46
CA PRO A 550 -3.40 -10.86 18.52
C PRO A 550 -4.44 -10.66 17.41
N SER A 551 -4.50 -11.59 16.46
CA SER A 551 -5.44 -11.53 15.34
C SER A 551 -6.86 -11.84 15.84
N PHE A 552 -7.91 -11.31 15.20
CA PHE A 552 -9.30 -11.40 15.69
C PHE A 552 -10.32 -11.55 14.57
N LEU A 553 -11.49 -12.12 14.89
CA LEU A 553 -12.51 -12.39 13.87
C LEU A 553 -13.42 -11.19 13.58
N VAL A 554 -13.70 -10.97 12.30
CA VAL A 554 -14.79 -10.10 11.80
C VAL A 554 -15.76 -10.94 10.98
N LYS A 555 -17.03 -10.91 11.35
CA LYS A 555 -18.12 -11.49 10.58
C LYS A 555 -18.47 -10.63 9.38
N ILE A 556 -18.71 -11.29 8.25
CA ILE A 556 -19.23 -10.76 7.00
C ILE A 556 -20.66 -11.28 6.81
N ASN A 557 -21.64 -10.38 6.75
CA ASN A 557 -23.05 -10.76 6.60
C ASN A 557 -23.51 -10.69 5.13
N ASN A 558 -24.44 -11.57 4.78
CA ASN A 558 -25.01 -11.68 3.42
C ASN A 558 -25.80 -10.44 2.95
N ASP A 559 -26.10 -9.50 3.85
CA ASP A 559 -26.73 -8.21 3.53
C ASP A 559 -25.73 -7.08 3.24
N GLY A 560 -24.42 -7.36 3.29
CA GLY A 560 -23.36 -6.38 3.08
C GLY A 560 -22.94 -5.64 4.35
N THR A 561 -23.41 -6.05 5.53
CA THR A 561 -22.90 -5.55 6.82
C THR A 561 -21.74 -6.40 7.37
N THR A 562 -21.01 -5.88 8.35
CA THR A 562 -19.98 -6.62 9.09
C THR A 562 -20.15 -6.47 10.60
N GLN A 563 -19.51 -7.37 11.37
CA GLN A 563 -19.48 -7.29 12.83
C GLN A 563 -18.18 -7.85 13.40
N VAL A 564 -17.44 -7.04 14.16
CA VAL A 564 -16.33 -7.49 15.03
C VAL A 564 -16.85 -8.52 16.04
N LEU A 565 -16.19 -9.67 16.10
CA LEU A 565 -16.50 -10.70 17.08
C LEU A 565 -15.57 -10.61 18.29
N SER A 566 -16.07 -10.98 19.47
CA SER A 566 -15.26 -11.10 20.70
C SER A 566 -14.43 -12.40 20.71
N LYS A 567 -13.68 -12.64 19.62
CA LYS A 567 -12.82 -13.81 19.41
C LYS A 567 -11.46 -13.34 18.93
N ALA A 568 -10.42 -13.66 19.70
CA ALA A 568 -9.04 -13.34 19.37
C ALA A 568 -8.13 -14.57 19.49
N THR A 569 -7.00 -14.48 18.83
CA THR A 569 -5.95 -15.51 18.76
C THR A 569 -4.76 -15.15 19.65
N ASN A 570 -3.68 -15.92 19.58
CA ASN A 570 -2.37 -15.46 20.05
C ASN A 570 -1.79 -14.35 19.16
N GLN A 571 -0.79 -13.62 19.65
CA GLN A 571 -0.04 -12.69 18.79
C GLN A 571 0.60 -13.43 17.61
N GLY A 572 0.42 -12.90 16.39
CA GLY A 572 1.09 -13.44 15.21
C GLY A 572 0.56 -14.80 14.74
N ASP A 573 -0.72 -15.08 15.02
CA ASP A 573 -1.44 -16.17 14.38
C ASP A 573 -2.08 -15.69 13.06
N TRP A 574 -1.80 -16.41 11.97
CA TRP A 574 -2.26 -16.10 10.61
C TRP A 574 -3.26 -17.15 10.10
N ILE A 575 -3.55 -18.20 10.89
CA ILE A 575 -4.36 -19.34 10.49
C ILE A 575 -5.39 -19.60 11.59
N TRP A 576 -6.67 -19.34 11.33
CA TRP A 576 -7.71 -19.68 12.31
C TRP A 576 -7.97 -21.19 12.30
N ASP A 577 -7.55 -21.88 13.36
CA ASP A 577 -7.83 -23.30 13.60
C ASP A 577 -8.43 -23.56 15.00
N SER A 578 -8.77 -24.83 15.27
CA SER A 578 -9.36 -25.31 16.54
C SER A 578 -8.57 -24.99 17.83
N SER A 579 -7.33 -24.51 17.70
CA SER A 579 -6.42 -24.15 18.80
C SER A 579 -6.05 -22.67 18.85
N SER A 580 -6.53 -21.85 17.90
CA SER A 580 -6.21 -20.41 17.83
C SER A 580 -6.90 -19.58 18.93
N GLU A 581 -8.16 -19.87 19.26
CA GLU A 581 -9.00 -19.05 20.14
C GLU A 581 -8.45 -18.95 21.58
N ASN A 582 -8.08 -17.72 22.00
CA ASN A 582 -7.47 -17.44 23.31
C ASN A 582 -8.00 -16.16 23.97
N ASP A 583 -9.07 -16.31 24.75
CA ASP A 583 -9.71 -15.25 25.57
C ASP A 583 -8.76 -14.41 26.44
N LYS A 584 -7.57 -14.91 26.80
CA LYS A 584 -6.62 -14.17 27.66
C LYS A 584 -6.06 -12.92 26.97
N MET A 585 -6.04 -12.93 25.64
CA MET A 585 -5.56 -11.81 24.82
C MET A 585 -6.59 -10.69 24.73
N LEU A 586 -7.85 -10.94 25.11
CA LEU A 586 -8.89 -9.92 25.24
C LEU A 586 -8.88 -9.29 26.63
N ALA A 587 -8.97 -7.96 26.67
CA ALA A 587 -9.16 -7.17 27.88
C ALA A 587 -10.65 -7.04 28.21
N LYS A 588 -11.01 -7.17 29.51
CA LYS A 588 -12.39 -7.06 29.99
C LYS A 588 -12.82 -5.62 30.25
N SER A 589 -11.88 -4.68 30.19
CA SER A 589 -12.12 -3.24 30.32
C SER A 589 -11.00 -2.45 29.66
N ILE A 590 -11.24 -1.16 29.43
CA ILE A 590 -10.24 -0.22 28.93
C ILE A 590 -9.04 -0.04 29.88
N ASP A 591 -9.17 -0.39 31.16
CA ASP A 591 -8.05 -0.41 32.14
C ASP A 591 -7.19 -1.68 32.06
N GLU A 592 -7.72 -2.79 31.53
CA GLU A 592 -6.90 -3.95 31.14
C GLU A 592 -6.25 -3.74 29.76
N ALA A 593 -6.79 -2.82 28.96
CA ALA A 593 -6.27 -2.45 27.64
C ALA A 593 -5.02 -1.57 27.65
N LYS A 594 -4.47 -1.23 28.83
CA LYS A 594 -3.34 -0.30 28.98
C LYS A 594 -2.31 -0.74 30.02
N LEU A 595 -1.06 -0.30 29.84
CA LEU A 595 0.03 -0.48 30.78
C LEU A 595 0.01 0.56 31.91
N THR A 596 0.75 0.26 32.98
CA THR A 596 0.96 1.22 34.09
C THR A 596 1.79 2.41 33.60
N GLY A 597 1.20 3.60 33.65
CA GLY A 597 1.82 4.85 33.17
C GLY A 597 1.21 5.38 31.87
N GLU A 598 0.46 4.56 31.14
CA GLU A 598 -0.28 5.01 29.95
C GLU A 598 -1.48 5.88 30.36
N ALA A 599 -1.48 7.11 29.83
CA ALA A 599 -2.50 8.12 30.11
C ALA A 599 -3.75 7.87 29.27
N VAL A 600 -4.91 7.99 29.90
CA VAL A 600 -6.21 8.01 29.21
C VAL A 600 -6.48 9.45 28.75
N PRO A 601 -6.93 9.70 27.50
CA PRO A 601 -7.45 11.00 27.11
C PRO A 601 -8.56 11.44 28.07
N THR A 602 -8.61 12.73 28.41
CA THR A 602 -9.42 13.27 29.52
C THR A 602 -10.94 13.23 29.30
N ARG A 603 -11.43 12.60 28.22
CA ARG A 603 -12.85 12.47 27.89
C ARG A 603 -13.22 11.14 27.23
N VAL A 604 -12.91 10.01 27.89
CA VAL A 604 -13.60 8.74 27.61
C VAL A 604 -14.98 8.77 28.29
N PRO A 605 -16.10 8.66 27.55
CA PRO A 605 -17.42 8.48 28.17
C PRO A 605 -17.45 7.15 28.94
N ASP A 606 -17.97 7.18 30.16
CA ASP A 606 -18.06 5.99 31.02
C ASP A 606 -19.00 4.94 30.41
N LEU A 607 -18.42 3.85 29.89
CA LEU A 607 -19.13 2.73 29.27
C LEU A 607 -20.00 1.93 30.25
N SER A 608 -19.95 2.21 31.56
CA SER A 608 -20.71 1.47 32.58
C SER A 608 -22.13 1.97 32.84
N SER A 609 -22.55 3.12 32.27
CA SER A 609 -23.91 3.64 32.47
C SER A 609 -24.58 4.21 31.21
N GLY A 610 -25.73 3.63 30.87
CA GLY A 610 -26.54 4.09 29.74
C GLY A 610 -27.30 5.39 30.03
N SER A 611 -27.21 6.33 29.10
CA SER A 611 -28.01 7.57 28.99
C SER A 611 -27.87 8.63 30.11
N LYS A 612 -27.31 9.78 29.72
CA LYS A 612 -27.90 11.11 30.00
C LYS A 612 -27.37 12.16 29.03
N LYS A 613 -28.09 13.28 28.94
CA LYS A 613 -27.75 14.45 28.13
C LYS A 613 -27.03 15.51 28.98
N ASP A 614 -26.65 16.56 28.26
CA ASP A 614 -26.38 17.94 28.68
C ASP A 614 -24.89 18.30 28.84
N ASP A 615 -24.56 19.47 28.29
CA ASP A 615 -23.22 20.03 28.03
C ASP A 615 -22.78 20.98 29.17
N PRO A 616 -21.52 21.48 29.28
CA PRO A 616 -20.98 22.44 28.30
C PRO A 616 -19.44 22.48 28.07
N ASP A 617 -19.07 23.17 26.99
CA ASP A 617 -17.86 23.98 26.69
C ASP A 617 -16.40 23.48 26.96
N PRO A 618 -15.42 23.89 26.14
CA PRO A 618 -14.04 23.41 26.21
C PRO A 618 -13.15 24.20 27.19
N VAL A 619 -12.13 23.53 27.74
CA VAL A 619 -11.06 24.14 28.56
C VAL A 619 -9.70 23.93 27.88
N PRO A 620 -8.80 24.93 27.81
CA PRO A 620 -7.52 24.81 27.10
C PRO A 620 -6.51 23.91 27.82
N GLY A 621 -5.64 23.23 27.06
CA GLY A 621 -4.48 22.54 27.64
C GLY A 621 -3.78 21.51 26.75
N TYR A 622 -4.46 20.93 25.75
CA TYR A 622 -3.86 19.95 24.84
C TYR A 622 -3.29 20.65 23.60
N GLN A 623 -1.96 20.69 23.49
CA GLN A 623 -1.27 20.84 22.21
C GLN A 623 -1.04 19.43 21.66
N PRO A 624 -1.54 19.09 20.45
CA PRO A 624 -1.10 17.88 19.77
C PRO A 624 0.42 17.93 19.62
N GLY A 625 1.12 16.86 19.99
CA GLY A 625 2.57 16.78 19.81
C GLY A 625 2.91 16.83 18.32
N LYS A 626 4.00 17.53 17.95
CA LYS A 626 4.59 17.45 16.60
C LYS A 626 5.18 16.04 16.36
N GLY A 627 4.32 15.03 16.20
CA GLY A 627 4.66 13.67 15.78
C GLY A 627 4.89 13.63 14.28
N SER A 628 6.05 14.13 13.85
CA SER A 628 6.37 14.36 12.44
C SER A 628 6.65 13.08 11.66
N TRP A 629 5.62 12.55 11.00
CA TRP A 629 5.77 11.90 9.68
C TRP A 629 5.39 12.85 8.52
N ALA A 630 4.98 14.08 8.83
CA ALA A 630 5.09 15.21 7.91
C ALA A 630 6.50 15.81 8.03
N VAL A 631 7.18 16.04 6.90
CA VAL A 631 8.50 16.68 6.88
C VAL A 631 8.35 18.15 7.31
N GLY A 632 8.89 18.49 8.48
CA GLY A 632 8.73 19.82 9.09
C GLY A 632 9.76 20.82 8.58
N PRO A 633 9.42 22.12 8.36
CA PRO A 633 10.37 23.12 7.83
C PRO A 633 11.48 23.57 8.80
N ASP A 634 11.54 22.99 10.01
CA ASP A 634 12.40 23.44 11.11
C ASP A 634 13.74 22.68 11.20
N ASP A 635 13.95 21.64 10.37
CA ASP A 635 15.29 21.09 10.16
C ASP A 635 16.13 22.09 9.36
N VAL A 636 17.19 22.61 9.98
CA VAL A 636 18.09 23.58 9.34
C VAL A 636 18.79 22.90 8.17
N ALA A 637 18.31 23.20 6.96
CA ALA A 637 19.00 22.83 5.73
C ALA A 637 20.47 23.30 5.82
N PRO A 638 21.46 22.43 5.57
CA PRO A 638 22.86 22.85 5.58
C PRO A 638 23.03 23.96 4.54
N GLU A 639 23.66 25.07 4.93
CA GLU A 639 23.82 26.25 4.08
C GLU A 639 24.37 25.86 2.71
N LEU A 640 23.54 25.98 1.68
CA LEU A 640 23.97 25.77 0.30
C LEU A 640 25.05 26.83 0.01
N PRO A 641 26.27 26.44 -0.40
CA PRO A 641 27.33 27.40 -0.63
C PRO A 641 26.92 28.39 -1.72
N GLU A 642 26.98 29.69 -1.42
CA GLU A 642 26.64 30.76 -2.37
C GLU A 642 27.56 30.69 -3.59
N PHE A 643 27.06 30.13 -4.69
CA PHE A 643 27.71 30.25 -5.99
C PHE A 643 27.37 31.60 -6.62
N PRO A 644 28.36 32.45 -6.93
CA PRO A 644 28.10 33.79 -7.44
C PRO A 644 27.47 33.74 -8.83
N LEU A 645 26.32 34.39 -8.98
CA LEU A 645 25.67 34.58 -10.28
C LEU A 645 26.53 35.52 -11.16
N PRO A 646 26.71 35.22 -12.46
CA PRO A 646 27.41 36.12 -13.38
C PRO A 646 26.59 37.39 -13.64
N ASP A 647 27.28 38.54 -13.71
CA ASP A 647 26.66 39.86 -13.84
C ASP A 647 25.74 39.99 -15.06
N LYS A 648 24.49 40.43 -14.82
CA LYS A 648 23.61 40.94 -15.88
C LYS A 648 23.87 42.43 -16.11
N PRO A 649 24.16 42.87 -17.35
CA PRO A 649 24.38 44.29 -17.63
C PRO A 649 23.09 45.11 -17.52
N THR A 650 23.18 46.28 -16.90
CA THR A 650 22.06 47.21 -16.67
C THR A 650 21.65 47.93 -17.97
N PRO A 651 20.35 47.94 -18.36
CA PRO A 651 19.87 48.78 -19.44
C PRO A 651 19.67 50.23 -18.97
N THR A 652 20.18 51.21 -19.72
CA THR A 652 19.92 52.65 -19.53
C THR A 652 19.04 53.21 -20.64
N THR A 653 18.18 54.17 -20.29
CA THR A 653 17.16 54.73 -21.19
C THR A 653 17.73 55.73 -22.21
N PRO A 654 17.41 55.59 -23.51
CA PRO A 654 17.66 56.63 -24.51
C PRO A 654 16.36 57.26 -25.06
N ASP A 655 16.42 58.55 -25.37
CA ASP A 655 15.32 59.29 -26.02
C ASP A 655 15.35 59.21 -27.56
N ARG A 656 14.24 59.63 -28.17
CA ARG A 656 13.80 59.47 -29.58
C ARG A 656 14.24 60.66 -30.49
N PRO A 657 14.25 60.60 -31.86
CA PRO A 657 14.37 59.52 -32.88
C PRO A 657 15.46 59.77 -33.97
N GLU A 658 15.57 58.91 -35.00
CA GLU A 658 15.41 59.37 -36.40
C GLU A 658 14.87 58.26 -37.36
N LYS A 659 14.85 58.47 -38.69
CA LYS A 659 14.00 57.75 -39.69
C LYS A 659 14.85 56.95 -40.74
N PRO A 660 14.28 56.36 -41.83
CA PRO A 660 14.21 54.91 -42.05
C PRO A 660 15.09 54.38 -43.21
N THR A 661 15.17 53.05 -43.39
CA THR A 661 14.89 52.35 -44.68
C THR A 661 15.00 50.82 -44.55
N THR A 662 14.39 50.09 -45.48
CA THR A 662 14.58 48.65 -45.73
C THR A 662 14.87 48.41 -47.21
N PRO A 663 15.80 47.49 -47.52
CA PRO A 663 15.56 46.41 -48.48
C PRO A 663 15.91 45.05 -47.86
N ASP A 664 15.11 43.98 -47.99
CA ASP A 664 14.66 43.22 -49.18
C ASP A 664 15.60 42.02 -49.47
N PRO A 665 15.15 40.74 -49.43
CA PRO A 665 16.04 39.58 -49.32
C PRO A 665 16.18 38.76 -50.63
N ASP A 666 17.40 38.38 -51.02
CA ASP A 666 17.60 37.49 -52.18
C ASP A 666 18.87 36.60 -52.13
N ASN A 667 18.71 35.35 -52.61
CA ASN A 667 19.66 34.27 -52.92
C ASN A 667 20.61 33.61 -51.86
N PRO A 668 20.86 32.27 -51.94
CA PRO A 668 21.73 31.50 -51.04
C PRO A 668 23.05 30.98 -51.68
N GLY A 669 23.88 30.23 -50.92
CA GLY A 669 25.13 29.59 -51.39
C GLY A 669 25.40 28.18 -50.81
N LYS A 670 26.17 27.34 -51.53
CA LYS A 670 26.38 25.89 -51.24
C LYS A 670 27.88 25.44 -51.45
N PRO A 671 28.27 24.17 -51.72
CA PRO A 671 29.15 23.33 -50.86
C PRO A 671 30.56 23.00 -51.43
N THR A 672 31.37 22.26 -50.65
CA THR A 672 32.28 21.13 -51.04
C THR A 672 32.86 20.51 -49.74
N SER A 673 33.01 19.19 -49.48
CA SER A 673 33.51 18.00 -50.22
C SER A 673 35.04 17.77 -50.14
N ASN A 674 35.48 16.60 -49.62
CA ASN A 674 36.51 15.70 -50.20
C ASN A 674 36.89 14.50 -49.29
N THR A 675 37.34 13.39 -49.88
CA THR A 675 37.88 12.13 -49.26
C THR A 675 39.29 11.85 -49.85
N PRO A 676 40.21 11.02 -49.26
CA PRO A 676 40.20 9.55 -49.50
C PRO A 676 40.98 8.64 -48.47
N GLY A 677 40.98 7.30 -48.66
CA GLY A 677 42.14 6.42 -48.30
C GLY A 677 41.87 5.11 -47.51
N THR A 678 42.58 4.01 -47.84
CA THR A 678 42.62 2.70 -47.14
C THR A 678 43.89 1.92 -47.56
N PRO A 679 44.52 1.05 -46.74
CA PRO A 679 44.55 -0.41 -47.07
C PRO A 679 44.79 -1.46 -45.94
N GLU A 680 44.33 -2.69 -46.21
CA GLU A 680 44.92 -4.04 -45.89
C GLU A 680 44.96 -4.67 -44.46
N GLN A 681 45.30 -5.97 -44.42
CA GLN A 681 44.94 -7.02 -43.42
C GLN A 681 46.12 -8.02 -43.22
N PRO A 682 46.14 -8.90 -42.16
CA PRO A 682 46.17 -10.35 -42.47
C PRO A 682 45.65 -11.38 -41.42
N LEU A 683 44.97 -12.44 -41.93
CA LEU A 683 45.08 -13.89 -41.58
C LEU A 683 44.66 -14.50 -40.21
N ASN A 684 44.37 -15.82 -40.24
CA ASN A 684 43.72 -16.64 -39.20
C ASN A 684 43.99 -18.16 -39.38
N PRO A 685 44.21 -18.96 -38.31
CA PRO A 685 43.86 -20.39 -38.25
C PRO A 685 43.26 -20.86 -36.89
N GLY A 686 42.48 -21.94 -36.74
CA GLY A 686 41.99 -22.99 -37.65
C GLY A 686 41.08 -24.01 -36.89
N GLN A 687 40.38 -24.92 -37.60
CA GLN A 687 39.27 -25.76 -37.05
C GLN A 687 39.52 -27.29 -37.14
N PRO A 688 38.72 -28.15 -36.46
CA PRO A 688 37.66 -28.98 -37.13
C PRO A 688 36.37 -29.16 -36.24
N VAL A 689 35.17 -29.72 -36.54
CA VAL A 689 34.42 -30.50 -37.58
C VAL A 689 34.74 -32.02 -37.79
N ILE A 690 33.81 -32.94 -38.17
CA ILE A 690 32.38 -32.90 -38.55
C ILE A 690 31.62 -34.15 -38.01
N SER A 691 30.34 -34.03 -37.59
CA SER A 691 29.26 -35.07 -37.58
C SER A 691 27.96 -34.48 -36.99
N GLY A 692 26.74 -35.03 -37.14
CA GLY A 692 26.21 -36.16 -37.94
C GLY A 692 24.71 -36.43 -37.63
N THR A 693 23.94 -37.13 -38.49
CA THR A 693 22.50 -37.47 -38.28
C THR A 693 22.05 -38.65 -39.17
N PRO A 694 21.07 -39.49 -38.75
CA PRO A 694 19.67 -39.43 -39.26
C PRO A 694 18.61 -39.79 -38.16
N GLY A 695 17.28 -39.80 -38.38
CA GLY A 695 16.44 -39.32 -39.49
C GLY A 695 15.03 -39.99 -39.56
N THR A 696 13.98 -39.19 -39.83
CA THR A 696 12.61 -39.50 -40.36
C THR A 696 11.75 -40.66 -39.80
N SER A 697 10.52 -40.36 -39.33
CA SER A 697 9.24 -40.88 -39.93
C SER A 697 7.96 -40.33 -39.26
N ASP A 698 7.13 -39.66 -40.08
CA ASP A 698 5.66 -39.76 -40.24
C ASP A 698 4.61 -39.58 -39.09
N VAL A 699 3.37 -39.32 -39.54
CA VAL A 699 2.21 -38.70 -38.85
C VAL A 699 0.95 -39.53 -39.26
N PRO A 700 -0.03 -39.86 -38.37
CA PRO A 700 -1.22 -39.00 -38.24
C PRO A 700 -2.04 -39.00 -36.92
N SER A 701 -2.49 -37.80 -36.57
CA SER A 701 -3.86 -37.36 -36.21
C SER A 701 -4.93 -38.35 -35.71
N GLY A 702 -5.57 -38.02 -34.57
CA GLY A 702 -6.88 -38.57 -34.18
C GLY A 702 -7.62 -37.72 -33.12
N LYS A 703 -8.88 -37.33 -33.39
CA LYS A 703 -9.81 -36.72 -32.41
C LYS A 703 -10.83 -37.75 -31.91
N PRO A 704 -11.30 -37.61 -30.66
CA PRO A 704 -12.74 -37.65 -30.36
C PRO A 704 -13.19 -36.26 -29.84
N ALA A 705 -14.30 -35.65 -30.27
CA ALA A 705 -15.67 -36.11 -30.48
C ALA A 705 -16.48 -36.19 -29.16
N ILE A 706 -17.41 -35.23 -29.01
CA ILE A 706 -18.31 -35.07 -27.87
C ILE A 706 -19.51 -36.01 -27.98
N GLN A 707 -19.99 -36.56 -26.86
CA GLN A 707 -21.37 -37.04 -26.74
C GLN A 707 -22.04 -36.43 -25.51
N GLN A 708 -23.31 -36.05 -25.67
CA GLN A 708 -24.20 -35.64 -24.59
C GLN A 708 -25.09 -36.82 -24.19
N THR A 709 -25.32 -37.00 -22.89
CA THR A 709 -26.50 -37.72 -22.36
C THR A 709 -27.01 -36.98 -21.12
N ASN A 710 -28.31 -36.72 -21.07
CA ASN A 710 -28.94 -35.87 -20.06
C ASN A 710 -29.44 -36.63 -18.82
N ASN A 711 -29.50 -35.92 -17.68
CA ASN A 711 -30.44 -36.04 -16.55
C ASN A 711 -30.69 -37.42 -15.90
N VAL A 712 -30.39 -37.52 -14.59
CA VAL A 712 -31.36 -37.83 -13.51
C VAL A 712 -30.94 -37.06 -12.24
N LYS A 713 -31.85 -36.94 -11.26
CA LYS A 713 -31.89 -35.99 -10.14
C LYS A 713 -31.39 -36.50 -8.77
N ASN A 714 -30.97 -35.53 -7.94
CA ASN A 714 -31.16 -35.37 -6.48
C ASN A 714 -30.41 -36.24 -5.43
N ASP A 715 -29.65 -35.50 -4.61
CA ASP A 715 -29.62 -35.49 -3.13
C ASP A 715 -28.73 -36.48 -2.33
N PRO A 716 -28.26 -36.07 -1.12
CA PRO A 716 -26.92 -36.48 -0.63
C PRO A 716 -26.89 -37.23 0.72
N ALA A 717 -25.77 -37.94 1.00
CA ALA A 717 -25.31 -38.23 2.35
C ALA A 717 -23.84 -38.73 2.44
N THR A 718 -23.22 -38.49 3.59
CA THR A 718 -22.09 -39.24 4.23
C THR A 718 -20.69 -39.31 3.57
N LEU A 719 -19.71 -38.84 4.34
CA LEU A 719 -18.27 -39.13 4.23
C LEU A 719 -17.96 -40.59 4.63
N PRO A 720 -16.90 -41.23 4.10
CA PRO A 720 -16.36 -42.48 4.64
C PRO A 720 -15.41 -42.22 5.83
N GLN A 721 -15.67 -42.87 6.97
CA GLN A 721 -14.69 -42.97 8.06
C GLN A 721 -13.69 -44.11 7.83
N THR A 722 -12.58 -44.06 8.55
CA THR A 722 -11.48 -45.03 8.52
C THR A 722 -11.81 -46.34 9.23
N GLY A 723 -11.14 -47.42 8.82
CA GLY A 723 -11.11 -48.65 9.61
C GLY A 723 -10.57 -49.87 8.87
N ASN A 724 -9.46 -50.42 9.37
CA ASN A 724 -9.45 -51.83 9.74
C ASN A 724 -8.35 -52.12 10.78
N GLU A 725 -8.65 -53.00 11.74
CA GLU A 725 -7.73 -53.39 12.82
C GLU A 725 -7.02 -54.72 12.52
N SER A 726 -6.03 -55.07 13.34
CA SER A 726 -5.56 -56.45 13.54
C SER A 726 -4.96 -56.59 14.93
N GLY A 727 -5.75 -57.01 15.91
CA GLY A 727 -5.33 -57.15 17.31
C GLY A 727 -4.99 -58.59 17.73
N VAL A 728 -4.20 -58.73 18.79
CA VAL A 728 -3.99 -59.98 19.55
C VAL A 728 -4.00 -59.68 21.04
N VAL A 729 -4.57 -60.60 21.85
CA VAL A 729 -4.85 -60.43 23.28
C VAL A 729 -3.69 -60.90 24.17
N ALA A 730 -3.40 -60.14 25.23
CA ALA A 730 -2.77 -60.66 26.45
C ALA A 730 -3.19 -59.86 27.69
N LEU A 731 -3.62 -60.55 28.75
CA LEU A 731 -4.04 -59.99 30.04
C LEU A 731 -3.18 -60.60 31.14
N TYR A 732 -2.53 -59.79 31.99
CA TYR A 732 -1.93 -60.26 33.25
C TYR A 732 -1.93 -59.16 34.32
N VAL A 733 -1.87 -59.58 35.59
CA VAL A 733 -2.15 -58.76 36.78
C VAL A 733 -1.06 -58.95 37.84
N GLY A 734 -0.65 -57.86 38.51
CA GLY A 734 -0.39 -57.91 39.96
C GLY A 734 0.91 -57.30 40.50
N SER A 735 0.74 -56.44 41.51
CA SER A 735 1.66 -56.15 42.64
C SER A 735 3.01 -55.44 42.39
N LEU A 736 3.73 -54.95 43.42
CA LEU A 736 3.38 -53.97 44.49
C LEU A 736 4.71 -53.52 45.19
N PHE A 737 4.65 -52.49 46.05
CA PHE A 737 5.74 -51.95 46.90
C PHE A 737 6.88 -51.23 46.15
N SER A 738 7.64 -50.29 46.76
CA SER A 738 7.69 -49.81 48.17
C SER A 738 7.89 -48.29 48.29
N LEU A 739 7.37 -47.69 49.37
CA LEU A 739 7.62 -46.30 49.81
C LEU A 739 8.79 -46.21 50.80
N LEU A 740 9.54 -45.09 50.77
CA LEU A 740 10.27 -44.38 51.87
C LEU A 740 11.30 -43.41 51.25
N GLY A 741 11.53 -42.18 51.73
CA GLY A 741 10.80 -41.38 52.73
C GLY A 741 11.52 -40.06 53.11
N LEU A 742 10.78 -39.15 53.79
CA LEU A 742 11.27 -38.05 54.66
C LEU A 742 12.06 -36.86 54.07
N ALA A 743 11.29 -35.84 53.64
CA ALA A 743 11.29 -34.45 54.15
C ALA A 743 12.56 -33.81 54.77
N GLY A 744 12.85 -32.57 54.32
CA GLY A 744 13.69 -31.60 55.03
C GLY A 744 13.26 -30.15 54.75
N ILE A 745 12.66 -29.47 55.75
CA ILE A 745 12.24 -28.06 55.64
C ILE A 745 13.25 -27.16 56.37
N GLN A 746 13.77 -26.14 55.69
CA GLN A 746 14.24 -24.90 56.33
C GLN A 746 13.76 -23.66 55.56
N LYS A 747 13.66 -22.53 56.26
CA LYS A 747 12.83 -21.39 55.85
C LYS A 747 13.46 -20.06 56.26
N ARG A 748 13.79 -19.22 55.26
CA ARG A 748 14.20 -17.80 55.34
C ARG A 748 15.49 -17.47 56.12
N VAL A 749 16.27 -16.53 55.56
CA VAL A 749 16.50 -15.15 56.05
C VAL A 749 17.86 -14.67 55.51
N LYS A 750 17.86 -13.96 54.38
CA LYS A 750 17.94 -12.49 54.39
C LYS A 750 17.40 -11.90 53.10
#